data_AF-A0A9E0MPB4-F1
#
_entry.id   AF-A0A9E0MPB4-F1
#
_cell.length_a   1.000
_cell.length_b   1.000
_cell.length_c   1.000
_cell.angle_alpha   90.00
_cell.angle_beta   90.00
_cell.angle_gamma   90.00
#
_symmetry.space_group_name_H-M   'P 1'
#
loop_
_entity.id
_entity.type
_entity.pdbx_description
1 polymer ?
#
loop_
_entity_poly.entity_id
_entity_poly.type
_entity_poly.pdbx_seq_one_letter_code
_entity_poly.pdbx_strand_id
1 'polypeptide(L)'
;MGKRAFDVTRFRRLVADLSIGKRLPDAVYLHVDALPFGPPDLQVEVQQALTAASVTGPWNVIKLAHVDGRVSFLWYPRFFEEAFPALANSTAIDLDTGRVSVRTYQEDNAPILHRKETLLPSGHASISAAVAVTAAAEAAGLFERPTEIGRRRAWEDRLARLGFRVEGHRLIGTVGHASSETIHRHRTALTRYALSTPMQALWRHGFLDGEHSIFDYGCGRGDDLRALIGRGLDATGWDPHFAPDQQRRQADVVNLGFVLNVIEDTSERRDALLGAWALTRRVLAIGVLIGGRSAFERFRLFRDGVLTARGTFQKYYAPAELRDYVESCLQREPIALAPGIVFVFRDDADEQAFLARRSSSRVPVSALPAASLSERPPRERRERLPRPRTPSKWETHADLADAFWQRCLDLGRTPEVEEFERAAELRSALGVPATVFRRLAQERGTEEIDRRAKARRDDILVFLALNLFERRRSVSSLPDGVRRDLRAFFGSFQTAQTEAQRLLFSAGRTDVIREACEFAAAAGLGYLDAGHSLQLHSAMANELPSVLRVYLGCAARLYGDVETADVVKVHVESGKLTLMTYDDFEGKAIPELIERVKINLRRQQIDFFEYGTAESPSQPLYLKSRLVRPGFPFYEEQVAFDRALAGVDGLDLSGFGPSKEMLTKVLAAARREIDGYVLR
;
A
#
# COMPACT_ATOMS: atom_id res chain seq x y z
N MET A 1 27.06 -27.57 55.75
CA MET A 1 27.98 -27.24 54.63
C MET A 1 27.48 -25.97 53.98
N GLY A 2 28.29 -24.90 54.00
CA GLY A 2 27.87 -23.56 53.61
C GLY A 2 27.51 -23.48 52.12
N LYS A 3 26.41 -22.76 51.81
CA LYS A 3 26.05 -22.38 50.44
C LYS A 3 27.22 -21.60 49.83
N ARG A 4 27.98 -22.20 48.91
CA ARG A 4 28.81 -21.42 47.98
C ARG A 4 27.84 -20.56 47.17
N ALA A 5 28.00 -19.24 47.22
CA ALA A 5 27.32 -18.37 46.28
C ALA A 5 27.75 -18.76 44.86
N PHE A 6 26.78 -18.91 43.96
CA PHE A 6 27.05 -19.25 42.57
C PHE A 6 27.82 -18.11 41.89
N ASP A 7 29.01 -18.40 41.37
CA ASP A 7 29.81 -17.41 40.66
C ASP A 7 29.44 -17.40 39.17
N VAL A 8 28.49 -16.53 38.83
CA VAL A 8 28.04 -16.32 37.44
C VAL A 8 29.17 -15.87 36.51
N THR A 9 30.20 -15.20 37.04
CA THR A 9 31.34 -14.73 36.24
C THR A 9 32.24 -15.91 35.87
N ARG A 10 32.50 -16.82 36.81
CA ARG A 10 33.19 -18.08 36.55
C ARG A 10 32.39 -18.96 35.58
N PHE A 11 31.09 -19.10 35.78
CA PHE A 11 30.23 -19.89 34.88
C PHE A 11 30.23 -19.33 33.44
N ARG A 12 30.14 -18.01 33.28
CA ARG A 12 30.25 -17.37 31.96
C ARG A 12 31.57 -17.67 31.26
N ARG A 13 32.69 -17.64 31.99
CA ARG A 13 34.01 -17.99 31.44
C ARG A 13 34.07 -19.46 30.99
N LEU A 14 33.62 -20.37 31.85
CA LEU A 14 33.58 -21.80 31.54
C LEU A 14 32.73 -22.12 30.30
N VAL A 15 31.60 -21.42 30.12
CA VAL A 15 30.76 -21.54 28.92
C VAL A 15 31.40 -20.89 27.68
N ALA A 16 32.14 -19.79 27.86
CA ALA A 16 32.88 -19.14 26.78
C ALA A 16 33.97 -20.05 26.22
N ASP A 17 34.69 -20.78 27.10
CA ASP A 17 35.82 -21.66 26.76
C ASP A 17 35.42 -22.96 26.05
N LEU A 18 34.13 -23.22 25.85
CA LEU A 18 33.66 -24.39 25.10
C LEU A 18 34.09 -24.34 23.63
N SER A 19 34.86 -25.32 23.18
CA SER A 19 35.20 -25.45 21.74
C SER A 19 34.05 -26.00 20.90
N ILE A 20 32.99 -26.49 21.55
CA ILE A 20 31.87 -27.22 20.95
C ILE A 20 30.53 -26.67 21.44
N GLY A 21 29.50 -26.79 20.60
CA GLY A 21 28.11 -26.49 20.95
C GLY A 21 27.48 -25.39 20.10
N LYS A 22 26.15 -25.43 20.03
CA LYS A 22 25.36 -24.42 19.33
C LYS A 22 25.31 -23.14 20.15
N ARG A 23 25.92 -22.08 19.64
CA ARG A 23 26.00 -20.77 20.31
C ARG A 23 24.84 -19.87 19.90
N LEU A 24 24.12 -19.37 20.89
CA LEU A 24 23.14 -18.28 20.78
C LEU A 24 23.62 -17.10 21.65
N PRO A 25 23.07 -15.88 21.48
CA PRO A 25 23.50 -14.70 22.24
C PRO A 25 23.48 -14.86 23.76
N ASP A 26 22.56 -15.68 24.30
CA ASP A 26 22.32 -15.86 25.73
C ASP A 26 22.68 -17.26 26.26
N ALA A 27 22.93 -18.23 25.38
CA ALA A 27 23.09 -19.63 25.76
C ALA A 27 23.94 -20.46 24.79
N VAL A 28 24.52 -21.54 25.31
CA VAL A 28 25.17 -22.60 24.51
C VAL A 28 24.43 -23.92 24.71
N TYR A 29 24.21 -24.66 23.63
CA TYR A 29 23.57 -25.98 23.68
C TYR A 29 24.56 -27.09 23.31
N LEU A 30 24.55 -28.18 24.06
CA LEU A 30 25.41 -29.34 23.90
C LEU A 30 24.58 -30.62 23.93
N HIS A 31 24.92 -31.61 23.11
CA HIS A 31 24.47 -32.98 23.38
C HIS A 31 25.26 -33.56 24.55
N VAL A 32 24.72 -34.53 25.28
CA VAL A 32 25.42 -35.19 26.41
C VAL A 32 26.77 -35.78 25.98
N ASP A 33 26.87 -36.29 24.75
CA ASP A 33 28.12 -36.84 24.21
C ASP A 33 29.19 -35.77 23.95
N ALA A 34 28.81 -34.49 23.87
CA ALA A 34 29.75 -33.37 23.74
C ALA A 34 30.26 -32.85 25.09
N LEU A 35 29.59 -33.19 26.21
CA LEU A 35 29.95 -32.71 27.54
C LEU A 35 31.37 -33.11 27.98
N PRO A 36 31.84 -34.35 27.76
CA PRO A 36 33.20 -34.76 28.14
C PRO A 36 34.33 -33.99 27.45
N PHE A 37 34.03 -33.33 26.33
CA PHE A 37 34.99 -32.52 25.56
C PHE A 37 35.05 -31.06 26.03
N GLY A 38 34.17 -30.66 26.96
CA GLY A 38 34.20 -29.34 27.59
C GLY A 38 35.15 -29.26 28.79
N PRO A 39 35.37 -28.05 29.35
CA PRO A 39 36.25 -27.85 30.52
C PRO A 39 35.85 -28.76 31.71
N PRO A 40 36.80 -29.43 32.39
CA PRO A 40 36.49 -30.31 33.53
C PRO A 40 35.67 -29.63 34.63
N ASP A 41 35.97 -28.36 34.91
CA ASP A 41 35.23 -27.54 35.86
C ASP A 41 33.75 -27.38 35.48
N LEU A 42 33.45 -27.21 34.19
CA LEU A 42 32.06 -27.12 33.72
C LEU A 42 31.33 -28.46 33.88
N GLN A 43 32.02 -29.58 33.66
CA GLN A 43 31.44 -30.92 33.86
C GLN A 43 31.06 -31.12 35.33
N VAL A 44 31.90 -30.67 36.26
CA VAL A 44 31.61 -30.69 37.70
C VAL A 44 30.39 -29.82 38.03
N GLU A 45 30.29 -28.61 37.49
CA GLU A 45 29.14 -27.72 37.72
C GLU A 45 27.83 -28.33 37.18
N VAL A 46 27.86 -28.94 35.99
CA VAL A 46 26.71 -29.65 35.40
C VAL A 46 26.32 -30.86 36.25
N GLN A 47 27.29 -31.64 36.73
CA GLN A 47 27.04 -32.80 37.58
C GLN A 47 26.44 -32.41 38.94
N GLN A 48 26.94 -31.32 39.53
CA GLN A 48 26.38 -30.76 40.77
C GLN A 48 24.94 -30.28 40.55
N ALA A 49 24.66 -29.63 39.43
CA ALA A 49 23.30 -29.21 39.07
C ALA A 49 22.36 -30.42 38.91
N LEU A 50 22.81 -31.49 38.25
CA LEU A 50 22.05 -32.75 38.11
C LEU A 50 21.70 -33.36 39.47
N THR A 51 22.69 -33.45 40.38
CA THR A 51 22.49 -33.99 41.73
C THR A 51 21.57 -33.10 42.57
N ALA A 52 21.77 -31.78 42.53
CA ALA A 52 20.99 -30.84 43.33
C ALA A 52 19.50 -30.80 42.90
N ALA A 53 19.22 -30.99 41.61
CA ALA A 53 17.87 -30.96 41.09
C ALA A 53 17.16 -32.32 41.08
N SER A 54 17.83 -33.40 41.52
CA SER A 54 17.30 -34.77 41.49
C SER A 54 16.63 -35.10 40.16
N VAL A 55 17.30 -34.81 39.04
CA VAL A 55 16.74 -35.02 37.70
C VAL A 55 16.58 -36.52 37.47
N THR A 56 15.35 -37.04 37.58
CA THR A 56 15.03 -38.47 37.44
C THR A 56 14.53 -38.86 36.05
N GLY A 57 14.22 -37.87 35.20
CA GLY A 57 13.75 -38.10 33.83
C GLY A 57 14.90 -38.19 32.81
N PRO A 58 14.64 -38.80 31.63
CA PRO A 58 15.63 -38.87 30.56
C PRO A 58 15.96 -37.46 30.03
N TRP A 59 17.20 -37.25 29.60
CA TRP A 59 17.67 -36.03 28.94
C TRP A 59 18.87 -36.37 28.04
N ASN A 60 19.09 -35.56 27.01
CA ASN A 60 20.21 -35.76 26.08
C ASN A 60 20.81 -34.45 25.56
N VAL A 61 20.19 -33.30 25.82
CA VAL A 61 20.74 -31.97 25.48
C VAL A 61 20.80 -31.09 26.71
N ILE A 62 21.90 -30.35 26.86
CA ILE A 62 22.12 -29.37 27.92
C ILE A 62 22.08 -27.98 27.31
N LYS A 63 21.29 -27.08 27.91
CA LYS A 63 21.30 -25.63 27.64
C LYS A 63 22.00 -24.91 28.78
N LEU A 64 23.11 -24.25 28.48
CA LEU A 64 23.91 -23.43 29.38
C LEU A 64 23.60 -21.94 29.14
N ALA A 65 22.62 -21.40 29.86
CA ALA A 65 22.24 -19.98 29.77
C ALA A 65 23.16 -19.16 30.67
N HIS A 66 24.21 -18.60 30.06
CA HIS A 66 25.32 -17.98 30.77
C HIS A 66 25.03 -16.53 31.19
N VAL A 67 24.04 -15.87 30.58
CA VAL A 67 23.59 -14.55 31.04
C VAL A 67 22.84 -14.65 32.37
N ASP A 68 21.87 -15.54 32.46
CA ASP A 68 20.96 -15.68 33.62
C ASP A 68 21.41 -16.74 34.63
N GLY A 69 22.58 -17.38 34.45
CA GLY A 69 23.10 -18.37 35.39
C GLY A 69 22.22 -19.61 35.52
N ARG A 70 21.72 -20.16 34.40
CA ARG A 70 20.77 -21.28 34.39
C ARG A 70 21.26 -22.45 33.55
N VAL A 71 21.08 -23.66 34.06
CA VAL A 71 21.34 -24.92 33.34
C VAL A 71 20.01 -25.61 33.09
N SER A 72 19.75 -26.03 31.86
CA SER A 72 18.55 -26.79 31.52
C SER A 72 18.88 -28.13 30.87
N PHE A 73 18.27 -29.18 31.35
CA PHE A 73 18.34 -30.53 30.80
C PHE A 73 17.11 -30.76 29.93
N LEU A 74 17.34 -31.00 28.64
CA LEU A 74 16.35 -31.10 27.59
C LEU A 74 16.31 -32.54 27.08
N TRP A 75 15.08 -33.05 26.87
CA TRP A 75 14.86 -34.39 26.37
C TRP A 75 14.26 -34.39 24.98
N TYR A 76 15.03 -34.85 24.01
CA TYR A 76 14.61 -35.10 22.64
C TYR A 76 14.56 -36.62 22.41
N PRO A 77 13.40 -37.29 22.59
CA PRO A 77 13.31 -38.76 22.60
C PRO A 77 13.75 -39.42 21.29
N ARG A 78 13.67 -38.70 20.17
CA ARG A 78 14.06 -39.17 18.83
C ARG A 78 15.24 -38.39 18.24
N PHE A 79 16.18 -37.97 19.09
CA PHE A 79 17.27 -37.06 18.72
C PHE A 79 18.10 -37.59 17.54
N PHE A 80 18.39 -38.89 17.52
CA PHE A 80 19.21 -39.48 16.47
C PHE A 80 18.39 -39.93 15.27
N GLU A 81 17.11 -40.23 15.45
CA GLU A 81 16.21 -40.83 14.47
C GLU A 81 15.52 -39.78 13.57
N GLU A 82 15.22 -38.58 14.09
CA GLU A 82 14.56 -37.52 13.33
C GLU A 82 15.54 -36.43 12.91
N ALA A 83 15.48 -35.93 11.67
CA ALA A 83 16.30 -34.78 11.25
C ALA A 83 16.14 -33.55 12.17
N PHE A 84 14.90 -33.27 12.57
CA PHE A 84 14.50 -32.10 13.36
C PHE A 84 13.69 -32.54 14.58
N PRO A 85 14.35 -33.03 15.65
CA PRO A 85 13.66 -33.68 16.75
C PRO A 85 12.86 -32.70 17.60
N ALA A 86 11.71 -33.14 18.10
CA ALA A 86 10.85 -32.36 18.98
C ALA A 86 11.24 -32.50 20.46
N LEU A 87 11.19 -31.39 21.21
CA LEU A 87 11.46 -31.37 22.65
C LEU A 87 10.26 -31.94 23.41
N ALA A 88 10.48 -33.00 24.20
CA ALA A 88 9.44 -33.61 25.04
C ALA A 88 9.41 -33.00 26.44
N ASN A 89 10.56 -32.89 27.10
CA ASN A 89 10.67 -32.40 28.48
C ASN A 89 11.85 -31.45 28.65
N SER A 90 11.71 -30.49 29.56
CA SER A 90 12.81 -29.64 30.01
C SER A 90 12.81 -29.49 31.53
N THR A 91 13.96 -29.70 32.15
CA THR A 91 14.21 -29.42 33.57
C THR A 91 15.25 -28.33 33.67
N ALA A 92 14.86 -27.13 34.11
CA ALA A 92 15.72 -25.96 34.20
C ALA A 92 15.98 -25.57 35.65
N ILE A 93 17.25 -25.28 35.95
CA ILE A 93 17.76 -25.04 37.30
C ILE A 93 18.45 -23.69 37.32
N ASP A 94 17.97 -22.82 38.18
CA ASP A 94 18.58 -21.55 38.49
C ASP A 94 19.73 -21.80 39.47
N LEU A 95 20.98 -21.52 39.06
CA LEU A 95 22.16 -21.92 39.83
C LEU A 95 22.39 -21.06 41.08
N ASP A 96 21.84 -19.84 41.11
CA ASP A 96 21.93 -18.94 42.27
C ASP A 96 20.91 -19.32 43.35
N THR A 97 19.66 -19.53 42.95
CA THR A 97 18.57 -19.83 43.88
C THR A 97 18.38 -21.31 44.17
N GLY A 98 18.93 -22.19 43.32
CA GLY A 98 18.68 -23.63 43.35
C GLY A 98 17.28 -24.03 42.90
N ARG A 99 16.48 -23.08 42.36
CA ARG A 99 15.09 -23.35 41.97
C ARG A 99 15.03 -24.23 40.73
N VAL A 100 14.33 -25.36 40.85
CA VAL A 100 14.07 -26.30 39.75
C VAL A 100 12.71 -26.03 39.12
N SER A 101 12.65 -26.03 37.79
CA SER A 101 11.42 -25.91 37.02
C SER A 101 11.35 -27.00 35.95
N VAL A 102 10.27 -27.78 35.96
CA VAL A 102 10.04 -28.86 35.01
C VAL A 102 8.90 -28.47 34.08
N ARG A 103 9.06 -28.70 32.78
CA ARG A 103 8.01 -28.52 31.76
C ARG A 103 7.97 -29.73 30.84
N THR A 104 6.76 -30.17 30.55
CA THR A 104 6.46 -31.18 29.52
C THR A 104 5.72 -30.50 28.38
N TYR A 105 6.12 -30.81 27.16
CA TYR A 105 5.56 -30.21 25.95
C TYR A 105 4.62 -31.21 25.27
N GLN A 106 3.47 -30.71 24.82
CA GLN A 106 2.56 -31.50 23.99
C GLN A 106 3.17 -31.73 22.61
N GLU A 107 3.04 -32.95 22.09
CA GLU A 107 3.63 -33.34 20.81
C GLU A 107 3.16 -32.47 19.64
N ASP A 108 1.90 -32.03 19.64
CA ASP A 108 1.29 -31.28 18.54
C ASP A 108 1.95 -29.95 18.20
N ASN A 109 2.67 -29.32 19.14
CA ASN A 109 3.30 -28.02 18.91
C ASN A 109 4.57 -27.80 19.75
N ALA A 110 5.29 -28.88 20.00
CA ALA A 110 6.56 -28.87 20.73
C ALA A 110 7.63 -28.02 20.01
N PRO A 111 8.60 -27.45 20.75
CA PRO A 111 9.78 -26.84 20.16
C PRO A 111 10.57 -27.82 19.29
N ILE A 112 11.05 -27.37 18.13
CA ILE A 112 11.85 -28.18 17.20
C ILE A 112 13.32 -27.79 17.26
N LEU A 113 14.19 -28.79 17.33
CA LEU A 113 15.63 -28.58 17.27
C LEU A 113 16.11 -28.53 15.81
N HIS A 114 16.64 -27.37 15.43
CA HIS A 114 17.34 -27.17 14.16
C HIS A 114 18.86 -27.24 14.34
N ARG A 115 19.57 -27.67 13.29
CA ARG A 115 21.04 -27.73 13.24
C ARG A 115 21.65 -28.61 14.34
N LYS A 116 21.11 -29.83 14.52
CA LYS A 116 21.53 -30.73 15.60
C LYS A 116 22.98 -31.20 15.48
N GLU A 117 23.57 -31.14 14.28
CA GLU A 117 24.98 -31.40 14.04
C GLU A 117 25.91 -30.49 14.87
N THR A 118 25.48 -29.27 15.18
CA THR A 118 26.27 -28.31 15.97
C THR A 118 26.36 -28.66 17.45
N LEU A 119 25.59 -29.66 17.92
CA LEU A 119 25.56 -30.10 19.31
C LEU A 119 26.47 -31.33 19.56
N LEU A 120 27.02 -31.96 18.51
CA LEU A 120 27.71 -33.25 18.58
C LEU A 120 29.23 -33.12 18.41
N PRO A 121 30.04 -34.01 19.03
CA PRO A 121 31.50 -34.00 18.92
C PRO A 121 32.01 -34.35 17.53
N SER A 122 33.12 -33.73 17.12
CA SER A 122 33.77 -34.01 15.83
C SER A 122 34.05 -35.50 15.67
N GLY A 123 33.58 -36.10 14.56
CA GLY A 123 33.73 -37.54 14.30
C GLY A 123 32.55 -38.40 14.76
N HIS A 124 31.51 -37.82 15.39
CA HIS A 124 30.30 -38.55 15.73
C HIS A 124 29.57 -39.06 14.46
N ALA A 125 29.21 -40.34 14.43
CA ALA A 125 28.66 -41.01 13.24
C ALA A 125 27.41 -40.32 12.65
N SER A 126 26.58 -39.73 13.50
CA SER A 126 25.34 -39.04 13.08
C SER A 126 25.54 -37.63 12.50
N ILE A 127 26.75 -37.06 12.52
CA ILE A 127 27.00 -35.70 12.03
C ILE A 127 26.79 -35.61 10.52
N SER A 128 27.30 -36.57 9.74
CA SER A 128 27.25 -36.49 8.28
C SER A 128 25.82 -36.38 7.74
N ALA A 129 24.90 -37.21 8.24
CA ALA A 129 23.49 -37.16 7.86
C ALA A 129 22.80 -35.85 8.32
N ALA A 130 23.13 -35.36 9.52
CA ALA A 130 22.59 -34.10 10.04
C ALA A 130 23.09 -32.88 9.25
N VAL A 131 24.37 -32.85 8.87
CA VAL A 131 24.94 -31.81 7.99
C VAL A 131 24.25 -31.83 6.63
N ALA A 132 24.08 -33.01 6.03
CA ALA A 132 23.47 -33.14 4.70
C ALA A 132 22.02 -32.61 4.67
N VAL A 133 21.19 -32.97 5.66
CA VAL A 133 19.81 -32.49 5.74
C VAL A 133 19.73 -31.01 6.10
N THR A 134 20.63 -30.50 6.94
CA THR A 134 20.72 -29.07 7.25
C THR A 134 21.09 -28.27 6.00
N ALA A 135 22.09 -28.71 5.22
CA ALA A 135 22.50 -28.05 3.98
C ALA A 135 21.39 -28.08 2.92
N ALA A 136 20.68 -29.22 2.79
CA ALA A 136 19.52 -29.32 1.91
C ALA A 136 18.40 -28.36 2.34
N ALA A 137 18.17 -28.22 3.65
CA ALA A 137 17.17 -27.31 4.19
C ALA A 137 17.55 -25.83 4.02
N GLU A 138 18.84 -25.48 4.14
CA GLU A 138 19.37 -24.16 3.81
C GLU A 138 19.16 -23.82 2.33
N ALA A 139 19.56 -24.72 1.43
CA ALA A 139 19.39 -24.53 -0.02
C ALA A 139 17.91 -24.41 -0.41
N ALA A 140 17.01 -25.09 0.31
CA ALA A 140 15.56 -25.00 0.14
C ALA A 140 14.94 -23.73 0.78
N GLY A 141 15.72 -22.84 1.39
CA GLY A 141 15.22 -21.62 2.03
C GLY A 141 14.44 -21.87 3.33
N LEU A 142 14.51 -23.07 3.92
CA LEU A 142 13.73 -23.41 5.12
C LEU A 142 14.15 -22.60 6.35
N PHE A 143 15.34 -22.00 6.36
CA PHE A 143 15.89 -21.23 7.49
C PHE A 143 15.92 -19.70 7.32
N GLU A 144 15.35 -19.13 6.25
CA GLU A 144 15.37 -17.67 6.01
C GLU A 144 14.69 -16.84 7.12
N ARG A 145 13.72 -17.43 7.83
CA ARG A 145 13.00 -16.81 8.96
C ARG A 145 13.16 -17.64 10.24
N PRO A 146 14.33 -17.61 10.90
CA PRO A 146 14.64 -18.51 12.00
C PRO A 146 13.76 -18.31 13.25
N THR A 147 13.15 -17.13 13.41
CA THR A 147 12.23 -16.82 14.52
C THR A 147 10.85 -17.46 14.37
N GLU A 148 10.45 -17.82 13.14
CA GLU A 148 9.10 -18.36 12.84
C GLU A 148 9.05 -19.90 12.90
N ILE A 149 10.20 -20.58 12.82
CA ILE A 149 10.27 -22.04 12.63
C ILE A 149 10.53 -22.84 13.91
N GLY A 150 10.52 -22.19 15.08
CA GLY A 150 10.91 -22.83 16.35
C GLY A 150 9.91 -23.83 16.92
N ARG A 151 8.69 -23.93 16.36
CA ARG A 151 7.59 -24.79 16.84
C ARG A 151 7.18 -25.80 15.78
N ARG A 152 6.75 -27.01 16.19
CA ARG A 152 6.42 -28.12 15.27
C ARG A 152 5.43 -27.72 14.18
N ARG A 153 4.28 -27.13 14.53
CA ARG A 153 3.29 -26.72 13.51
C ARG A 153 3.87 -25.72 12.52
N ALA A 154 4.56 -24.69 13.02
CA ALA A 154 5.14 -23.66 12.16
C ALA A 154 6.27 -24.21 11.26
N TRP A 155 7.01 -25.21 11.75
CA TRP A 155 8.03 -25.93 11.00
C TRP A 155 7.43 -26.84 9.91
N GLU A 156 6.43 -27.64 10.27
CA GLU A 156 5.69 -28.50 9.33
C GLU A 156 4.96 -27.67 8.27
N ASP A 157 4.35 -26.53 8.66
CA ASP A 157 3.76 -25.58 7.74
C ASP A 157 4.82 -24.98 6.80
N ARG A 158 6.03 -24.68 7.29
CA ARG A 158 7.12 -24.13 6.46
C ARG A 158 7.61 -25.18 5.46
N LEU A 159 7.78 -26.43 5.89
CA LEU A 159 8.09 -27.58 5.04
C LEU A 159 7.01 -27.75 3.96
N ALA A 160 5.74 -27.81 4.36
CA ALA A 160 4.60 -27.96 3.45
C ALA A 160 4.49 -26.80 2.46
N ARG A 161 4.62 -25.55 2.93
CA ARG A 161 4.62 -24.33 2.08
C ARG A 161 5.71 -24.36 1.03
N LEU A 162 6.90 -24.86 1.38
CA LEU A 162 8.03 -24.95 0.45
C LEU A 162 8.04 -26.26 -0.35
N GLY A 163 7.03 -27.13 -0.20
CA GLY A 163 6.89 -28.35 -0.98
C GLY A 163 7.86 -29.46 -0.58
N PHE A 164 8.29 -29.47 0.68
CA PHE A 164 9.17 -30.48 1.23
C PHE A 164 8.49 -31.24 2.36
N ARG A 165 8.89 -32.50 2.51
CA ARG A 165 8.72 -33.25 3.74
C ARG A 165 10.06 -33.79 4.19
N VAL A 166 10.12 -34.19 5.44
CA VAL A 166 11.30 -34.85 6.00
C VAL A 166 10.97 -36.33 6.13
N GLU A 167 11.82 -37.18 5.57
CA GLU A 167 11.72 -38.63 5.70
C GLU A 167 13.07 -39.13 6.24
N GLY A 168 13.09 -39.53 7.51
CA GLY A 168 14.34 -39.79 8.25
C GLY A 168 15.22 -38.54 8.33
N HIS A 169 16.44 -38.62 7.77
CA HIS A 169 17.40 -37.51 7.65
C HIS A 169 17.53 -37.02 6.21
N ARG A 170 16.45 -37.12 5.43
CA ARG A 170 16.41 -36.60 4.06
C ARG A 170 15.27 -35.62 3.91
N LEU A 171 15.59 -34.50 3.31
CA LEU A 171 14.59 -33.59 2.79
C LEU A 171 14.13 -34.13 1.44
N ILE A 172 12.85 -34.46 1.35
CA ILE A 172 12.24 -35.03 0.15
C ILE A 172 11.22 -34.03 -0.36
N GLY A 173 11.31 -33.66 -1.64
CA GLY A 173 10.24 -32.92 -2.29
C GLY A 173 8.98 -33.77 -2.33
N THR A 174 7.88 -33.29 -1.75
CA THR A 174 6.57 -33.94 -1.92
C THR A 174 6.11 -33.73 -3.35
N VAL A 175 5.90 -34.83 -4.08
CA VAL A 175 5.52 -34.95 -5.50
C VAL A 175 5.22 -33.61 -6.20
N GLY A 176 6.23 -33.15 -6.94
CA GLY A 176 6.27 -31.85 -7.62
C GLY A 176 7.68 -31.37 -7.99
N HIS A 177 8.74 -32.07 -7.55
CA HIS A 177 10.15 -31.73 -7.82
C HIS A 177 10.90 -32.83 -8.58
N ALA A 178 10.32 -33.33 -9.69
CA ALA A 178 11.05 -33.98 -10.77
C ALA A 178 10.21 -34.02 -12.05
N SER A 179 10.20 -32.91 -12.79
CA SER A 179 10.36 -32.90 -14.25
C SER A 179 10.30 -31.47 -14.75
N SER A 180 10.93 -31.22 -15.88
CA SER A 180 10.74 -30.05 -16.73
C SER A 180 9.27 -29.97 -17.19
N GLU A 181 8.35 -29.62 -16.30
CA GLU A 181 7.00 -29.23 -16.71
C GLU A 181 7.12 -27.87 -17.40
N THR A 182 6.87 -27.86 -18.71
CA THR A 182 6.88 -26.64 -19.52
C THR A 182 5.76 -25.71 -19.04
N ILE A 183 6.10 -24.72 -18.22
CA ILE A 183 5.15 -23.70 -17.78
C ILE A 183 4.76 -22.87 -19.00
N HIS A 184 3.49 -22.96 -19.39
CA HIS A 184 2.99 -22.27 -20.57
C HIS A 184 2.61 -20.81 -20.23
N ARG A 185 3.61 -20.00 -19.88
CA ARG A 185 3.43 -18.58 -19.48
C ARG A 185 2.56 -17.80 -20.46
N HIS A 186 2.72 -18.03 -21.77
CA HIS A 186 1.95 -17.39 -22.84
C HIS A 186 0.43 -17.62 -22.78
N ARG A 187 -0.07 -18.58 -21.97
CA ARG A 187 -1.50 -18.86 -21.81
C ARG A 187 -2.20 -17.96 -20.78
N THR A 188 -1.47 -17.12 -20.05
CA THR A 188 -2.05 -16.15 -19.10
C THR A 188 -2.45 -14.83 -19.77
N ALA A 189 -1.98 -14.56 -21.00
CA ALA A 189 -2.34 -13.39 -21.77
C ALA A 189 -3.84 -13.42 -22.15
N LEU A 190 -4.63 -12.58 -21.48
CA LEU A 190 -6.07 -12.42 -21.70
C LEU A 190 -6.32 -11.37 -22.78
N THR A 191 -7.28 -11.64 -23.68
CA THR A 191 -7.79 -10.62 -24.62
C THR A 191 -8.73 -9.67 -23.86
N ARG A 192 -8.45 -8.36 -23.85
CA ARG A 192 -9.27 -7.34 -23.17
C ARG A 192 -9.67 -6.22 -24.12
N TYR A 193 -10.86 -5.64 -23.89
CA TYR A 193 -11.39 -4.50 -24.66
C TYR A 193 -11.13 -3.14 -23.99
N ALA A 194 -10.52 -3.12 -22.80
CA ALA A 194 -10.19 -1.93 -22.01
C ALA A 194 -8.72 -1.96 -21.54
N LEU A 195 -8.15 -0.77 -21.28
CA LEU A 195 -6.77 -0.63 -20.79
C LEU A 195 -6.56 -1.42 -19.49
N SER A 196 -5.36 -1.98 -19.29
CA SER A 196 -5.00 -2.64 -18.03
C SER A 196 -4.97 -1.67 -16.84
N THR A 197 -5.16 -2.17 -15.62
CA THR A 197 -5.21 -1.35 -14.39
C THR A 197 -3.98 -0.43 -14.21
N PRO A 198 -2.73 -0.88 -14.47
CA PRO A 198 -1.56 0.03 -14.47
C PRO A 198 -1.67 1.15 -15.52
N MET A 199 -2.14 0.84 -16.73
CA MET A 199 -2.32 1.83 -17.80
C MET A 199 -3.44 2.83 -17.48
N GLN A 200 -4.52 2.37 -16.85
CA GLN A 200 -5.56 3.27 -16.34
C GLN A 200 -5.01 4.21 -15.25
N ALA A 201 -4.14 3.72 -14.37
CA ALA A 201 -3.47 4.57 -13.39
C ALA A 201 -2.56 5.62 -14.05
N LEU A 202 -1.79 5.22 -15.08
CA LEU A 202 -0.99 6.16 -15.87
C LEU A 202 -1.85 7.23 -16.55
N TRP A 203 -3.01 6.83 -17.11
CA TRP A 203 -3.97 7.77 -17.69
C TRP A 203 -4.47 8.79 -16.67
N ARG A 204 -5.00 8.32 -15.53
CA ARG A 204 -5.56 9.19 -14.47
C ARG A 204 -4.56 10.22 -13.96
N HIS A 205 -3.28 9.87 -13.93
CA HIS A 205 -2.23 10.75 -13.45
C HIS A 205 -1.53 11.56 -14.56
N GLY A 206 -2.07 11.56 -15.79
CA GLY A 206 -1.61 12.43 -16.87
C GLY A 206 -0.30 11.98 -17.52
N PHE A 207 0.05 10.70 -17.45
CA PHE A 207 1.24 10.16 -18.15
C PHE A 207 0.92 9.67 -19.57
N LEU A 208 -0.36 9.66 -19.97
CA LEU A 208 -0.84 9.24 -21.28
C LEU A 208 -1.55 10.39 -22.03
N ASP A 209 -0.97 11.58 -21.92
CA ASP A 209 -1.48 12.86 -22.47
C ASP A 209 -0.96 13.18 -23.89
N GLY A 210 -0.03 12.37 -24.41
CA GLY A 210 0.61 12.57 -25.71
C GLY A 210 1.95 13.29 -25.66
N GLU A 211 2.37 13.79 -24.48
CA GLU A 211 3.69 14.41 -24.31
C GLU A 211 4.80 13.40 -24.00
N HIS A 212 4.42 12.16 -23.67
CA HIS A 212 5.32 11.12 -23.17
C HIS A 212 5.42 9.94 -24.13
N SER A 213 6.64 9.44 -24.34
CA SER A 213 6.86 8.15 -25.01
C SER A 213 6.54 6.99 -24.07
N ILE A 214 5.90 5.93 -24.58
CA ILE A 214 5.39 4.81 -23.78
C ILE A 214 6.00 3.48 -24.27
N PHE A 215 6.43 2.65 -23.31
CA PHE A 215 6.91 1.30 -23.57
C PHE A 215 6.21 0.26 -22.68
N ASP A 216 5.58 -0.76 -23.28
CA ASP A 216 4.91 -1.84 -22.57
C ASP A 216 5.79 -3.10 -22.52
N TYR A 217 6.39 -3.38 -21.34
CA TYR A 217 7.27 -4.52 -21.10
C TYR A 217 6.44 -5.75 -20.74
N GLY A 218 6.48 -6.76 -21.59
CA GLY A 218 5.61 -7.94 -21.52
C GLY A 218 4.21 -7.65 -22.03
N CYS A 219 4.09 -6.99 -23.19
CA CYS A 219 2.82 -6.51 -23.74
C CYS A 219 1.81 -7.62 -24.11
N GLY A 220 2.22 -8.90 -24.06
CA GLY A 220 1.40 -10.03 -24.46
C GLY A 220 0.88 -9.85 -25.89
N ARG A 221 -0.43 -9.97 -26.07
CA ARG A 221 -1.12 -9.82 -27.37
C ARG A 221 -1.27 -8.36 -27.82
N GLY A 222 -0.79 -7.38 -27.04
CA GLY A 222 -0.77 -5.96 -27.42
C GLY A 222 -2.15 -5.28 -27.43
N ASP A 223 -3.07 -5.66 -26.54
CA ASP A 223 -4.37 -4.98 -26.40
C ASP A 223 -4.20 -3.52 -25.95
N ASP A 224 -3.38 -3.31 -24.90
CA ASP A 224 -3.06 -1.97 -24.40
C ASP A 224 -2.38 -1.13 -25.49
N LEU A 225 -1.39 -1.69 -26.20
CA LEU A 225 -0.71 -1.01 -27.31
C LEU A 225 -1.68 -0.58 -28.41
N ARG A 226 -2.60 -1.46 -28.83
CA ARG A 226 -3.62 -1.10 -29.84
C ARG A 226 -4.51 0.04 -29.36
N ALA A 227 -4.91 0.03 -28.09
CA ALA A 227 -5.73 1.08 -27.50
C ALA A 227 -5.00 2.42 -27.39
N LEU A 228 -3.69 2.42 -27.13
CA LEU A 228 -2.85 3.63 -27.05
C LEU A 228 -2.55 4.19 -28.45
N ILE A 229 -2.13 3.34 -29.38
CA ILE A 229 -1.84 3.73 -30.78
C ILE A 229 -3.11 4.24 -31.47
N GLY A 230 -4.27 3.60 -31.23
CA GLY A 230 -5.56 4.05 -31.74
C GLY A 230 -5.98 5.45 -31.26
N ARG A 231 -5.36 5.95 -30.18
CA ARG A 231 -5.53 7.31 -29.65
C ARG A 231 -4.43 8.28 -30.10
N GLY A 232 -3.51 7.84 -30.96
CA GLY A 232 -2.42 8.66 -31.48
C GLY A 232 -1.22 8.82 -30.53
N LEU A 233 -1.09 7.96 -29.51
CA LEU A 233 0.02 8.01 -28.55
C LEU A 233 1.26 7.28 -29.09
N ASP A 234 2.46 7.79 -28.77
CA ASP A 234 3.74 7.13 -29.08
C ASP A 234 3.96 5.94 -28.13
N ALA A 235 3.47 4.77 -28.53
CA ALA A 235 3.53 3.55 -27.74
C ALA A 235 4.19 2.39 -28.51
N THR A 236 5.14 1.74 -27.85
CA THR A 236 5.81 0.51 -28.32
C THR A 236 5.82 -0.54 -27.24
N GLY A 237 6.13 -1.80 -27.53
CA GLY A 237 6.24 -2.81 -26.50
C GLY A 237 7.16 -3.95 -26.88
N TRP A 238 7.25 -4.92 -25.99
CA TRP A 238 8.00 -6.15 -26.22
C TRP A 238 7.39 -7.26 -25.40
N ASP A 239 7.37 -8.48 -25.95
CA ASP A 239 6.96 -9.67 -25.23
C ASP A 239 7.83 -10.85 -25.69
N PRO A 240 8.35 -11.68 -24.78
CA PRO A 240 9.25 -12.77 -25.15
C PRO A 240 8.61 -13.84 -26.05
N HIS A 241 7.28 -13.91 -26.12
CA HIS A 241 6.56 -14.88 -26.93
C HIS A 241 5.78 -14.23 -28.09
N PHE A 242 5.01 -13.18 -27.81
CA PHE A 242 4.10 -12.58 -28.78
C PHE A 242 4.73 -11.47 -29.62
N ALA A 243 5.83 -10.86 -29.16
CA ALA A 243 6.54 -9.80 -29.85
C ALA A 243 8.07 -9.87 -29.64
N PRO A 244 8.71 -11.03 -29.89
CA PRO A 244 10.12 -11.26 -29.54
C PRO A 244 11.07 -10.39 -30.38
N ASP A 245 10.68 -10.06 -31.60
CA ASP A 245 11.48 -9.29 -32.56
C ASP A 245 11.38 -7.77 -32.35
N GLN A 246 10.49 -7.31 -31.46
CA GLN A 246 10.37 -5.88 -31.18
C GLN A 246 11.58 -5.39 -30.38
N GLN A 247 12.14 -4.24 -30.78
CA GLN A 247 13.30 -3.69 -30.10
C GLN A 247 12.90 -3.09 -28.75
N ARG A 248 13.57 -3.54 -27.68
CA ARG A 248 13.51 -2.90 -26.37
C ARG A 248 14.15 -1.51 -26.45
N ARG A 249 13.34 -0.45 -26.29
CA ARG A 249 13.75 0.95 -26.40
C ARG A 249 13.42 1.68 -25.11
N GLN A 250 14.21 2.71 -24.81
CA GLN A 250 13.91 3.59 -23.68
C GLN A 250 12.70 4.47 -23.98
N ALA A 251 11.88 4.69 -22.96
CA ALA A 251 10.69 5.53 -23.01
C ALA A 251 10.52 6.33 -21.72
N ASP A 252 9.76 7.42 -21.77
CA ASP A 252 9.44 8.24 -20.60
C ASP A 252 8.63 7.43 -19.59
N VAL A 253 7.65 6.69 -20.09
CA VAL A 253 6.75 5.84 -19.31
C VAL A 253 6.99 4.38 -19.70
N VAL A 254 7.32 3.54 -18.72
CA VAL A 254 7.39 2.09 -18.91
C VAL A 254 6.32 1.40 -18.08
N ASN A 255 5.56 0.50 -18.69
CA ASN A 255 4.63 -0.37 -17.99
C ASN A 255 5.22 -1.77 -17.83
N LEU A 256 5.12 -2.33 -16.62
CA LEU A 256 5.42 -3.71 -16.26
C LEU A 256 4.17 -4.32 -15.61
N GLY A 257 3.11 -4.42 -16.41
CA GLY A 257 1.80 -4.86 -15.96
C GLY A 257 1.67 -6.37 -15.89
N PHE A 258 1.53 -6.92 -14.68
CA PHE A 258 1.25 -8.34 -14.38
C PHE A 258 2.33 -9.35 -14.82
N VAL A 259 3.44 -8.89 -15.38
CA VAL A 259 4.58 -9.72 -15.82
C VAL A 259 5.22 -10.45 -14.64
N LEU A 260 5.43 -9.76 -13.52
CA LEU A 260 6.08 -10.36 -12.34
C LEU A 260 5.30 -11.55 -11.78
N ASN A 261 3.98 -11.57 -12.00
CA ASN A 261 3.16 -12.66 -11.50
C ASN A 261 3.37 -13.98 -12.26
N VAL A 262 3.79 -13.94 -13.52
CA VAL A 262 3.82 -15.13 -14.38
C VAL A 262 5.22 -15.75 -14.50
N ILE A 263 6.22 -15.14 -13.87
CA ILE A 263 7.60 -15.64 -13.84
C ILE A 263 7.82 -16.41 -12.55
N GLU A 264 8.00 -17.73 -12.65
CA GLU A 264 8.19 -18.65 -11.52
C GLU A 264 9.62 -18.64 -10.94
N ASP A 265 10.58 -18.13 -11.72
CA ASP A 265 11.97 -18.05 -11.32
C ASP A 265 12.28 -16.69 -10.69
N THR A 266 12.76 -16.71 -9.45
CA THR A 266 12.96 -15.48 -8.67
C THR A 266 14.06 -14.60 -9.25
N SER A 267 15.09 -15.19 -9.85
CA SER A 267 16.17 -14.47 -10.50
C SER A 267 15.70 -13.86 -11.83
N GLU A 268 15.02 -14.64 -12.67
CA GLU A 268 14.44 -14.12 -13.91
C GLU A 268 13.41 -13.02 -13.65
N ARG A 269 12.61 -13.16 -12.58
CA ARG A 269 11.63 -12.13 -12.18
C ARG A 269 12.31 -10.83 -11.79
N ARG A 270 13.43 -10.92 -11.08
CA ARG A 270 14.28 -9.76 -10.75
C ARG A 270 14.88 -9.15 -12.01
N ASP A 271 15.36 -9.97 -12.95
CA ASP A 271 15.94 -9.50 -14.20
C ASP A 271 14.90 -8.80 -15.09
N ALA A 272 13.65 -9.29 -15.11
CA ALA A 272 12.55 -8.62 -15.81
C ALA A 272 12.25 -7.24 -15.21
N LEU A 273 12.23 -7.13 -13.87
CA LEU A 273 12.06 -5.85 -13.18
C LEU A 273 13.21 -4.88 -13.49
N LEU A 274 14.46 -5.34 -13.39
CA LEU A 274 15.64 -4.53 -13.72
C LEU A 274 15.69 -4.15 -15.20
N GLY A 275 15.27 -5.05 -16.08
CA GLY A 275 15.19 -4.83 -17.52
C GLY A 275 14.17 -3.75 -17.87
N ALA A 276 12.96 -3.81 -17.31
CA ALA A 276 11.96 -2.75 -17.48
C ALA A 276 12.49 -1.41 -16.94
N TRP A 277 13.13 -1.43 -15.76
CA TRP A 277 13.73 -0.24 -15.15
C TRP A 277 14.85 0.38 -16.00
N ALA A 278 15.65 -0.42 -16.70
CA ALA A 278 16.70 0.08 -17.59
C ALA A 278 16.14 0.86 -18.79
N LEU A 279 14.89 0.60 -19.17
CA LEU A 279 14.19 1.29 -20.26
C LEU A 279 13.48 2.58 -19.80
N THR A 280 13.31 2.76 -18.49
CA THR A 280 12.55 3.88 -17.92
C THR A 280 13.38 5.17 -17.87
N ARG A 281 12.86 6.25 -18.49
CA ARG A 281 13.42 7.60 -18.35
C ARG A 281 12.76 8.41 -17.25
N ARG A 282 11.43 8.31 -17.04
CA ARG A 282 10.72 9.07 -15.99
C ARG A 282 10.02 8.18 -14.97
N VAL A 283 9.06 7.36 -15.41
CA VAL A 283 8.22 6.56 -14.50
C VAL A 283 8.07 5.12 -14.97
N LEU A 284 8.27 4.19 -14.03
CA LEU A 284 7.98 2.77 -14.20
C LEU A 284 6.69 2.45 -13.43
N ALA A 285 5.64 2.05 -14.16
CA ALA A 285 4.42 1.51 -13.58
C ALA A 285 4.54 -0.01 -13.43
N ILE A 286 4.30 -0.52 -12.22
CA ILE A 286 4.36 -1.95 -11.91
C ILE A 286 2.99 -2.39 -11.43
N GLY A 287 2.43 -3.40 -12.10
CA GLY A 287 1.17 -4.02 -11.71
C GLY A 287 1.37 -5.47 -11.31
N VAL A 288 0.79 -5.89 -10.18
CA VAL A 288 0.77 -7.28 -9.76
C VAL A 288 -0.61 -7.69 -9.23
N LEU A 289 -0.93 -8.97 -9.32
CA LEU A 289 -2.06 -9.54 -8.60
C LEU A 289 -1.78 -9.59 -7.08
N ILE A 290 -2.75 -9.14 -6.29
CA ILE A 290 -2.79 -9.29 -4.84
C ILE A 290 -3.57 -10.55 -4.48
N GLY A 291 -3.13 -11.27 -3.45
CA GLY A 291 -3.81 -12.50 -3.01
C GLY A 291 -3.72 -12.71 -1.50
N GLY A 292 -4.86 -13.05 -0.90
CA GLY A 292 -4.97 -13.50 0.49
C GLY A 292 -4.94 -15.02 0.63
N ARG A 293 -5.11 -15.54 1.86
CA ARG A 293 -5.09 -16.98 2.19
C ARG A 293 -6.02 -17.83 1.30
N SER A 294 -7.16 -17.28 0.87
CA SER A 294 -8.18 -17.96 0.04
C SER A 294 -7.72 -18.30 -1.39
N ALA A 295 -6.78 -17.55 -1.99
CA ALA A 295 -6.25 -17.85 -3.32
C ALA A 295 -5.36 -19.10 -3.31
N PHE A 296 -4.63 -19.31 -2.21
CA PHE A 296 -3.73 -20.45 -2.02
C PHE A 296 -4.46 -21.74 -1.64
N GLU A 297 -5.70 -21.65 -1.15
CA GLU A 297 -6.55 -22.80 -0.83
C GLU A 297 -7.20 -23.43 -2.08
N ARG A 298 -7.32 -22.68 -3.18
CA ARG A 298 -8.01 -23.11 -4.42
C ARG A 298 -7.11 -23.72 -5.49
N PHE A 299 -5.79 -23.50 -5.44
CA PHE A 299 -4.84 -23.91 -6.49
C PHE A 299 -3.64 -24.68 -5.92
N ARG A 300 -2.99 -25.50 -6.76
CA ARG A 300 -1.81 -26.27 -6.37
C ARG A 300 -0.65 -25.30 -6.13
N LEU A 301 -0.10 -25.27 -4.91
CA LEU A 301 1.10 -24.49 -4.60
C LEU A 301 2.28 -24.94 -5.47
N PHE A 302 3.02 -23.99 -6.02
CA PHE A 302 4.24 -24.24 -6.79
C PHE A 302 5.23 -23.10 -6.59
N ARG A 303 6.43 -23.41 -6.07
CA ARG A 303 7.42 -22.41 -5.64
C ARG A 303 6.80 -21.36 -4.71
N ASP A 304 6.92 -20.06 -5.03
CA ASP A 304 6.36 -18.95 -4.26
C ASP A 304 5.01 -18.44 -4.80
N GLY A 305 4.35 -19.26 -5.64
CA GLY A 305 3.05 -18.97 -6.22
C GLY A 305 2.18 -20.22 -6.33
N VAL A 306 1.27 -20.22 -7.31
CA VAL A 306 0.36 -21.33 -7.59
C VAL A 306 0.45 -21.77 -9.04
N LEU A 307 0.26 -23.06 -9.31
CA LEU A 307 -0.03 -23.59 -10.63
C LEU A 307 -1.54 -23.69 -10.80
N THR A 308 -2.05 -23.04 -11.85
CA THR A 308 -3.45 -23.16 -12.25
C THR A 308 -3.70 -24.53 -12.90
N ALA A 309 -4.96 -24.94 -12.99
CA ALA A 309 -5.37 -26.16 -13.72
C ALA A 309 -4.97 -26.15 -15.22
N ARG A 310 -4.59 -24.97 -15.76
CA ARG A 310 -4.13 -24.80 -17.15
C ARG A 310 -2.61 -24.91 -17.30
N GLY A 311 -1.88 -25.23 -16.23
CA GLY A 311 -0.42 -25.36 -16.22
C GLY A 311 0.33 -24.02 -16.28
N THR A 312 -0.31 -22.94 -15.79
CA THR A 312 0.33 -21.60 -15.71
C THR A 312 0.72 -21.28 -14.28
N PHE A 313 1.90 -20.70 -14.09
CA PHE A 313 2.33 -20.17 -12.80
C PHE A 313 1.70 -18.81 -12.55
N GLN A 314 1.29 -18.56 -11.30
CA GLN A 314 0.80 -17.28 -10.83
C GLN A 314 1.33 -16.98 -9.41
N LYS A 315 2.15 -15.96 -9.27
CA LYS A 315 2.50 -15.37 -7.97
C LYS A 315 1.47 -14.32 -7.58
N TYR A 316 1.08 -14.34 -6.31
CA TYR A 316 0.32 -13.25 -5.69
C TYR A 316 1.23 -12.52 -4.70
N TYR A 317 0.99 -11.23 -4.51
CA TYR A 317 1.76 -10.40 -3.60
C TYR A 317 0.88 -9.88 -2.46
N ALA A 318 1.47 -9.70 -1.28
CA ALA A 318 0.94 -8.74 -0.31
C ALA A 318 1.41 -7.31 -0.67
N PRO A 319 0.66 -6.24 -0.37
CA PRO A 319 1.09 -4.87 -0.67
C PRO A 319 2.47 -4.50 -0.09
N ALA A 320 2.74 -4.90 1.16
CA ALA A 320 4.05 -4.69 1.79
C ALA A 320 5.16 -5.51 1.12
N GLU A 321 4.87 -6.76 0.73
CA GLU A 321 5.83 -7.62 0.02
C GLU A 321 6.23 -7.02 -1.32
N LEU A 322 5.26 -6.50 -2.09
CA LEU A 322 5.54 -5.83 -3.36
C LEU A 322 6.45 -4.63 -3.15
N ARG A 323 6.11 -3.76 -2.19
CA ARG A 323 6.90 -2.56 -1.89
C ARG A 323 8.34 -2.93 -1.56
N ASP A 324 8.53 -3.85 -0.62
CA ASP A 324 9.86 -4.27 -0.16
C ASP A 324 10.66 -4.98 -1.29
N TYR A 325 9.98 -5.75 -2.15
CA TYR A 325 10.58 -6.39 -3.32
C TYR A 325 11.08 -5.37 -4.35
N VAL A 326 10.24 -4.38 -4.71
CA VAL A 326 10.62 -3.33 -5.66
C VAL A 326 11.73 -2.45 -5.08
N GLU A 327 11.62 -2.05 -3.82
CA GLU A 327 12.60 -1.20 -3.15
C GLU A 327 13.97 -1.90 -3.05
N SER A 328 14.00 -3.18 -2.67
CA SER A 328 15.26 -3.94 -2.60
C SER A 328 15.92 -4.15 -3.96
N CYS A 329 15.14 -4.26 -5.04
CA CYS A 329 15.68 -4.44 -6.39
C CYS A 329 16.16 -3.12 -7.00
N LEU A 330 15.36 -2.05 -6.88
CA LEU A 330 15.61 -0.79 -7.59
C LEU A 330 16.30 0.28 -6.74
N GLN A 331 16.43 0.05 -5.43
CA GLN A 331 16.98 1.01 -4.46
C GLN A 331 16.23 2.35 -4.46
N ARG A 332 14.93 2.30 -4.77
CA ARG A 332 14.00 3.43 -4.89
C ARG A 332 12.70 3.04 -4.18
N GLU A 333 12.15 3.93 -3.37
CA GLU A 333 10.86 3.71 -2.70
C GLU A 333 9.73 3.79 -3.72
N PRO A 334 8.92 2.74 -3.91
CA PRO A 334 7.80 2.79 -4.84
C PRO A 334 6.59 3.50 -4.21
N ILE A 335 5.92 4.35 -4.99
CA ILE A 335 4.69 5.02 -4.56
C ILE A 335 3.50 4.11 -4.86
N ALA A 336 2.63 3.86 -3.88
CA ALA A 336 1.43 3.05 -4.07
C ALA A 336 0.25 3.86 -4.64
N LEU A 337 -0.39 3.29 -5.69
CA LEU A 337 -1.54 3.86 -6.39
C LEU A 337 -2.80 3.03 -6.19
N ALA A 338 -2.67 1.72 -5.96
CA ALA A 338 -3.75 0.81 -5.62
C ALA A 338 -3.14 -0.47 -5.03
N PRO A 339 -3.92 -1.40 -4.46
CA PRO A 339 -3.40 -2.71 -4.10
C PRO A 339 -2.76 -3.38 -5.33
N GLY A 340 -1.45 -3.59 -5.27
CA GLY A 340 -0.70 -4.23 -6.35
C GLY A 340 -0.29 -3.30 -7.49
N ILE A 341 -0.57 -2.00 -7.41
CA ILE A 341 -0.16 -1.01 -8.42
C ILE A 341 0.76 0.02 -7.77
N VAL A 342 2.00 0.10 -8.27
CA VAL A 342 3.00 1.06 -7.76
C VAL A 342 3.73 1.77 -8.89
N PHE A 343 4.13 3.02 -8.66
CA PHE A 343 5.01 3.80 -9.55
C PHE A 343 6.39 3.95 -8.93
N VAL A 344 7.42 3.91 -9.77
CA VAL A 344 8.81 4.21 -9.39
C VAL A 344 9.33 5.30 -10.30
N PHE A 345 9.77 6.41 -9.73
CA PHE A 345 10.29 7.55 -10.47
C PHE A 345 11.81 7.50 -10.59
N ARG A 346 12.33 7.88 -11.75
CA ARG A 346 13.77 7.87 -12.05
C ARG A 346 14.52 8.88 -11.20
N ASP A 347 13.95 10.06 -11.07
CA ASP A 347 14.53 11.21 -10.41
C ASP A 347 13.60 11.79 -9.35
N ASP A 348 14.21 12.32 -8.29
CA ASP A 348 13.50 12.88 -7.13
C ASP A 348 12.62 14.08 -7.53
N ALA A 349 13.00 14.82 -8.58
CA ALA A 349 12.23 15.96 -9.07
C ALA A 349 10.86 15.52 -9.64
N ASP A 350 10.84 14.47 -10.47
CA ASP A 350 9.60 13.93 -11.05
C ASP A 350 8.72 13.30 -9.98
N GLU A 351 9.32 12.58 -9.04
CA GLU A 351 8.65 12.01 -7.85
C GLU A 351 7.94 13.11 -7.05
N GLN A 352 8.66 14.19 -6.72
CA GLN A 352 8.13 15.29 -5.91
C GLN A 352 7.09 16.11 -6.70
N ALA A 353 7.27 16.29 -8.01
CA ALA A 353 6.26 16.91 -8.87
C ALA A 353 4.98 16.08 -8.95
N PHE A 354 5.08 14.75 -9.00
CA PHE A 354 3.94 13.85 -8.95
C PHE A 354 3.22 13.95 -7.60
N LEU A 355 3.93 13.82 -6.48
CA LEU A 355 3.34 13.88 -5.14
C LEU A 355 2.68 15.24 -4.84
N ALA A 356 3.27 16.35 -5.30
CA ALA A 356 2.71 17.69 -5.15
C ALA A 356 1.41 17.85 -5.95
N ARG A 357 1.36 17.32 -7.18
CA ARG A 357 0.14 17.30 -8.01
C ARG A 357 -0.95 16.44 -7.40
N ARG A 358 -0.61 15.24 -6.94
CA ARG A 358 -1.52 14.31 -6.26
C ARG A 358 -2.14 14.91 -5.00
N SER A 359 -1.38 15.75 -4.30
CA SER A 359 -1.84 16.42 -3.10
C SER A 359 -2.58 17.73 -3.39
N SER A 360 -2.90 18.08 -4.64
CA SER A 360 -3.59 19.33 -4.96
C SER A 360 -5.10 19.16 -4.96
N SER A 361 -5.80 20.18 -4.46
CA SER A 361 -7.27 20.29 -4.52
C SER A 361 -7.78 20.68 -5.91
N ARG A 362 -6.88 20.99 -6.85
CA ARG A 362 -7.26 21.35 -8.23
C ARG A 362 -7.57 20.10 -9.03
N VAL A 363 -8.74 20.09 -9.66
CA VAL A 363 -9.09 19.11 -10.69
C VAL A 363 -8.05 19.21 -11.82
N PRO A 364 -7.42 18.10 -12.26
CA PRO A 364 -6.59 18.11 -13.45
C PRO A 364 -7.40 18.67 -14.63
N VAL A 365 -6.81 19.56 -15.42
CA VAL A 365 -7.43 20.18 -16.62
C VAL A 365 -7.56 19.15 -17.77
N SER A 366 -7.93 17.91 -17.45
CA SER A 366 -8.19 16.79 -18.36
C SER A 366 -9.65 16.32 -18.29
N ALA A 367 -10.51 16.95 -17.48
CA ALA A 367 -11.94 16.84 -17.66
C ALA A 367 -12.35 17.82 -18.77
N LEU A 368 -13.02 17.28 -19.80
CA LEU A 368 -13.65 17.93 -20.96
C LEU A 368 -13.73 19.46 -20.89
N PRO A 369 -13.43 20.19 -21.98
CA PRO A 369 -13.71 21.62 -22.02
C PRO A 369 -15.19 21.81 -21.71
N ALA A 370 -15.49 22.36 -20.53
CA ALA A 370 -16.79 22.91 -20.24
C ALA A 370 -16.98 23.96 -21.32
N ALA A 371 -17.82 23.64 -22.30
CA ALA A 371 -18.30 24.60 -23.28
C ALA A 371 -18.67 25.84 -22.48
N SER A 372 -17.96 26.93 -22.77
CA SER A 372 -18.28 28.28 -22.35
C SER A 372 -19.80 28.42 -22.28
N LEU A 373 -20.34 28.45 -21.06
CA LEU A 373 -21.69 28.92 -20.84
C LEU A 373 -21.64 30.40 -21.18
N SER A 374 -21.93 30.68 -22.45
CA SER A 374 -22.23 32.00 -22.97
C SER A 374 -23.22 32.66 -22.01
N GLU A 375 -22.74 33.59 -21.20
CA GLU A 375 -23.59 34.50 -20.46
C GLU A 375 -24.50 35.22 -21.45
N ARG A 376 -25.80 35.23 -21.16
CA ARG A 376 -26.78 36.03 -21.89
C ARG A 376 -26.38 37.51 -21.79
N PRO A 377 -26.49 38.30 -22.86
CA PRO A 377 -26.19 39.73 -22.77
C PRO A 377 -27.18 40.43 -21.80
N PRO A 378 -26.74 41.39 -20.99
CA PRO A 378 -27.63 42.17 -20.14
C PRO A 378 -28.57 43.02 -21.00
N ARG A 379 -29.81 43.20 -20.53
CA ARG A 379 -30.77 44.14 -21.14
C ARG A 379 -30.22 45.56 -21.09
N GLU A 380 -30.16 46.22 -22.25
CA GLU A 380 -29.72 47.61 -22.41
C GLU A 380 -30.60 48.58 -21.61
N ARG A 381 -29.97 49.27 -20.66
CA ARG A 381 -30.51 50.49 -20.07
C ARG A 381 -29.90 51.66 -20.85
N ARG A 382 -30.72 52.38 -21.60
CA ARG A 382 -30.30 53.60 -22.32
C ARG A 382 -29.89 54.68 -21.33
N GLU A 383 -28.59 54.93 -21.20
CA GLU A 383 -28.04 56.12 -20.55
C GLU A 383 -27.18 56.93 -21.52
N ARG A 384 -27.17 58.25 -21.27
CA ARG A 384 -26.74 59.32 -22.19
C ARG A 384 -25.23 59.27 -22.48
N LEU A 385 -24.87 59.54 -23.75
CA LEU A 385 -23.49 59.61 -24.26
C LEU A 385 -22.62 60.62 -23.47
N PRO A 386 -21.50 60.18 -22.86
CA PRO A 386 -20.42 61.07 -22.44
C PRO A 386 -19.41 61.27 -23.58
N ARG A 387 -18.70 62.41 -23.53
CA ARG A 387 -17.66 62.82 -24.48
C ARG A 387 -16.52 61.78 -24.60
N PRO A 388 -15.85 61.67 -25.75
CA PRO A 388 -14.77 60.69 -25.94
C PRO A 388 -13.59 61.02 -25.03
N ARG A 389 -13.31 60.14 -24.06
CA ARG A 389 -12.06 60.14 -23.29
C ARG A 389 -11.09 59.21 -23.99
N THR A 390 -9.81 59.60 -24.02
CA THR A 390 -8.73 58.69 -24.35
C THR A 390 -8.75 57.54 -23.33
N PRO A 391 -8.85 56.28 -23.76
CA PRO A 391 -8.83 55.14 -22.84
C PRO A 391 -7.53 55.17 -22.04
N SER A 392 -7.65 54.98 -20.74
CA SER A 392 -6.50 54.79 -19.86
C SER A 392 -5.69 53.58 -20.33
N LYS A 393 -4.42 53.53 -19.93
CA LYS A 393 -3.58 52.36 -20.19
C LYS A 393 -4.17 51.05 -19.63
N TRP A 394 -5.07 51.13 -18.64
CA TRP A 394 -5.75 49.97 -18.06
C TRP A 394 -6.89 49.46 -18.94
N GLU A 395 -7.62 50.38 -19.58
CA GLU A 395 -8.66 50.02 -20.57
C GLU A 395 -8.02 49.53 -21.87
N THR A 396 -6.85 50.07 -22.24
CA THR A 396 -6.11 49.66 -23.44
C THR A 396 -5.48 48.27 -23.29
N HIS A 397 -5.08 47.88 -22.08
CA HIS A 397 -4.42 46.60 -21.77
C HIS A 397 -5.25 45.76 -20.80
N ALA A 398 -6.58 45.78 -20.94
CA ALA A 398 -7.50 45.07 -20.06
C ALA A 398 -7.27 43.55 -20.11
N ASP A 399 -7.00 43.00 -21.29
CA ASP A 399 -6.68 41.58 -21.49
C ASP A 399 -5.42 41.15 -20.71
N LEU A 400 -4.40 42.01 -20.67
CA LEU A 400 -3.15 41.76 -19.97
C LEU A 400 -3.34 41.83 -18.45
N ALA A 401 -4.16 42.79 -17.99
CA ALA A 401 -4.55 42.88 -16.59
C ALA A 401 -5.38 41.67 -16.14
N ASP A 402 -6.30 41.19 -16.99
CA ASP A 402 -7.11 40.00 -16.75
C ASP A 402 -6.26 38.73 -16.72
N ALA A 403 -5.38 38.53 -17.71
CA ALA A 403 -4.47 37.39 -17.74
C ALA A 403 -3.55 37.37 -16.51
N PHE A 404 -3.02 38.53 -16.10
CA PHE A 404 -2.22 38.63 -14.89
C PHE A 404 -3.04 38.34 -13.62
N TRP A 405 -4.26 38.86 -13.52
CA TRP A 405 -5.14 38.59 -12.38
C TRP A 405 -5.49 37.12 -12.27
N GLN A 406 -5.89 36.48 -13.38
CA GLN A 406 -6.16 35.05 -13.42
C GLN A 406 -4.93 34.25 -13.00
N ARG A 407 -3.74 34.65 -13.45
CA ARG A 407 -2.51 34.00 -12.99
C ARG A 407 -2.26 34.17 -11.50
N CYS A 408 -2.60 35.32 -10.92
CA CYS A 408 -2.54 35.53 -9.47
C CYS A 408 -3.52 34.59 -8.75
N LEU A 409 -4.75 34.45 -9.25
CA LEU A 409 -5.75 33.54 -8.70
C LEU A 409 -5.31 32.07 -8.80
N ASP A 410 -4.69 31.67 -9.90
CA ASP A 410 -4.15 30.33 -10.09
C ASP A 410 -3.08 29.99 -9.05
N LEU A 411 -2.20 30.94 -8.74
CA LEU A 411 -1.12 30.73 -7.78
C LEU A 411 -1.54 31.00 -6.34
N GLY A 412 -2.63 31.74 -6.13
CA GLY A 412 -3.01 32.31 -4.83
C GLY A 412 -2.00 33.37 -4.34
N ARG A 413 -1.15 33.88 -5.22
CA ARG A 413 -0.11 34.89 -4.95
C ARG A 413 0.30 35.59 -6.23
N THR A 414 1.09 36.65 -6.13
CA THR A 414 1.68 37.28 -7.31
C THR A 414 2.68 36.32 -8.00
N PRO A 415 2.64 36.16 -9.34
CA PRO A 415 3.61 35.34 -10.07
C PRO A 415 5.01 35.97 -10.07
N GLU A 416 6.04 35.12 -10.05
CA GLU A 416 7.39 35.52 -10.43
C GLU A 416 7.50 35.71 -11.95
N VAL A 417 8.63 36.26 -12.41
CA VAL A 417 8.83 36.60 -13.84
C VAL A 417 8.67 35.38 -14.74
N GLU A 418 9.17 34.22 -14.34
CA GLU A 418 9.07 32.99 -15.14
C GLU A 418 7.69 32.32 -15.05
N GLU A 419 6.82 32.77 -14.15
CA GLU A 419 5.49 32.17 -13.93
C GLU A 419 4.39 32.89 -14.72
N PHE A 420 4.73 33.96 -15.45
CA PHE A 420 3.82 34.69 -16.31
C PHE A 420 4.50 35.08 -17.62
N GLU A 421 4.13 34.41 -18.71
CA GLU A 421 4.78 34.56 -20.03
C GLU A 421 4.81 36.02 -20.52
N ARG A 422 3.77 36.80 -20.20
CA ARG A 422 3.64 38.22 -20.58
C ARG A 422 4.23 39.18 -19.54
N ALA A 423 5.14 38.74 -18.67
CA ALA A 423 5.71 39.57 -17.60
C ALA A 423 6.46 40.81 -18.09
N ALA A 424 7.18 40.71 -19.21
CA ALA A 424 7.87 41.85 -19.81
C ALA A 424 6.87 42.91 -20.33
N GLU A 425 5.83 42.45 -21.03
CA GLU A 425 4.76 43.30 -21.56
C GLU A 425 4.00 44.01 -20.43
N LEU A 426 3.67 43.28 -19.36
CA LEU A 426 3.03 43.82 -18.16
C LEU A 426 3.85 44.95 -17.55
N ARG A 427 5.16 44.74 -17.41
CA ARG A 427 6.07 45.73 -16.85
C ARG A 427 6.15 46.98 -17.70
N SER A 428 6.17 46.86 -19.02
CA SER A 428 6.19 48.01 -19.93
C SER A 428 4.87 48.79 -19.96
N ALA A 429 3.73 48.09 -19.99
CA ALA A 429 2.43 48.69 -20.23
C ALA A 429 1.75 49.17 -18.93
N LEU A 430 1.66 48.28 -17.94
CA LEU A 430 0.88 48.51 -16.72
C LEU A 430 1.78 48.89 -15.53
N GLY A 431 2.97 48.32 -15.44
CA GLY A 431 4.00 48.68 -14.47
C GLY A 431 4.49 47.47 -13.65
N VAL A 432 5.08 47.74 -12.48
CA VAL A 432 5.64 46.68 -11.62
C VAL A 432 4.53 45.73 -11.13
N PRO A 433 4.70 44.39 -11.22
CA PRO A 433 3.67 43.40 -10.88
C PRO A 433 3.00 43.61 -9.52
N ALA A 434 3.76 43.94 -8.47
CA ALA A 434 3.21 44.20 -7.13
C ALA A 434 2.26 45.41 -7.08
N THR A 435 2.56 46.47 -7.86
CA THR A 435 1.69 47.65 -7.98
C THR A 435 0.45 47.34 -8.80
N VAL A 436 0.61 46.55 -9.87
CA VAL A 436 -0.50 46.08 -10.69
C VAL A 436 -1.46 45.24 -9.88
N PHE A 437 -0.94 44.25 -9.14
CA PHE A 437 -1.72 43.41 -8.23
C PHE A 437 -2.49 44.24 -7.20
N ARG A 438 -1.83 45.20 -6.54
CA ARG A 438 -2.49 46.04 -5.53
C ARG A 438 -3.68 46.81 -6.10
N ARG A 439 -3.53 47.37 -7.31
CA ARG A 439 -4.63 48.08 -7.98
C ARG A 439 -5.78 47.13 -8.33
N LEU A 440 -5.48 45.98 -8.91
CA LEU A 440 -6.49 45.00 -9.28
C LEU A 440 -7.21 44.43 -8.06
N ALA A 441 -6.51 44.21 -6.95
CA ALA A 441 -7.09 43.79 -5.68
C ALA A 441 -8.03 44.87 -5.07
N GLN A 442 -7.69 46.15 -5.22
CA GLN A 442 -8.57 47.25 -4.80
C GLN A 442 -9.84 47.33 -5.67
N GLU A 443 -9.73 47.01 -6.95
CA GLU A 443 -10.84 47.07 -7.91
C GLU A 443 -11.74 45.83 -7.84
N ARG A 444 -11.16 44.64 -7.68
CA ARG A 444 -11.84 43.34 -7.78
C ARG A 444 -12.11 42.68 -6.43
N GLY A 445 -11.54 43.22 -5.35
CA GLY A 445 -11.59 42.64 -4.01
C GLY A 445 -10.52 41.56 -3.77
N THR A 446 -10.30 41.21 -2.50
CA THR A 446 -9.29 40.21 -2.10
C THR A 446 -9.88 38.84 -1.76
N GLU A 447 -11.19 38.70 -1.67
CA GLU A 447 -11.85 37.49 -1.16
C GLU A 447 -11.50 36.22 -1.97
N GLU A 448 -11.49 36.31 -3.30
CA GLU A 448 -11.12 35.20 -4.17
C GLU A 448 -9.63 34.85 -4.03
N ILE A 449 -8.73 35.84 -4.08
CA ILE A 449 -7.28 35.59 -3.98
C ILE A 449 -6.93 35.03 -2.59
N ASP A 450 -7.56 35.50 -1.52
CA ASP A 450 -7.34 35.01 -0.15
C ASP A 450 -7.82 33.55 -0.02
N ARG A 451 -8.96 33.20 -0.65
CA ARG A 451 -9.44 31.81 -0.70
C ARG A 451 -8.49 30.91 -1.49
N ARG A 452 -7.97 31.38 -2.62
CA ARG A 452 -6.98 30.66 -3.44
C ARG A 452 -5.65 30.49 -2.72
N ALA A 453 -5.18 31.53 -2.03
CA ALA A 453 -3.98 31.49 -1.19
C ALA A 453 -4.11 30.45 -0.08
N LYS A 454 -5.26 30.43 0.62
CA LYS A 454 -5.55 29.42 1.66
C LYS A 454 -5.57 28.01 1.08
N ALA A 455 -6.29 27.77 -0.02
CA ALA A 455 -6.33 26.47 -0.67
C ALA A 455 -4.94 25.99 -1.10
N ARG A 456 -4.11 26.89 -1.66
CA ARG A 456 -2.74 26.58 -2.04
C ARG A 456 -1.84 26.27 -0.85
N ARG A 457 -2.00 27.02 0.25
CA ARG A 457 -1.31 26.74 1.52
C ARG A 457 -1.68 25.36 2.05
N ASP A 458 -2.98 25.03 2.05
CA ASP A 458 -3.50 23.75 2.51
C ASP A 458 -2.95 22.59 1.66
N ASP A 459 -2.91 22.73 0.32
CA ASP A 459 -2.32 21.73 -0.59
C ASP A 459 -0.85 21.44 -0.23
N ILE A 460 -0.06 22.49 0.06
CA ILE A 460 1.36 22.36 0.44
C ILE A 460 1.49 21.67 1.79
N LEU A 461 0.62 21.99 2.76
CA LEU A 461 0.63 21.34 4.05
C LEU A 461 0.30 19.85 3.94
N VAL A 462 -0.70 19.47 3.15
CA VAL A 462 -1.05 18.07 2.88
C VAL A 462 0.12 17.36 2.24
N PHE A 463 0.70 17.95 1.18
CA PHE A 463 1.87 17.42 0.49
C PHE A 463 3.04 17.18 1.44
N LEU A 464 3.44 18.19 2.23
CA LEU A 464 4.54 18.07 3.17
C LEU A 464 4.25 17.07 4.29
N ALA A 465 3.01 17.04 4.79
CA ALA A 465 2.59 16.14 5.85
C ALA A 465 2.72 14.67 5.42
N LEU A 466 2.25 14.35 4.21
CA LEU A 466 2.36 12.99 3.66
C LEU A 466 3.80 12.65 3.26
N ASN A 467 4.59 13.62 2.81
CA ASN A 467 6.02 13.42 2.53
C ASN A 467 6.86 13.12 3.79
N LEU A 468 6.34 13.36 5.01
CA LEU A 468 7.05 12.94 6.24
C LEU A 468 7.20 11.42 6.34
N PHE A 469 6.37 10.66 5.63
CA PHE A 469 6.48 9.19 5.58
C PHE A 469 7.49 8.69 4.56
N GLU A 470 7.91 9.52 3.61
CA GLU A 470 8.92 9.20 2.60
C GLU A 470 10.33 9.39 3.18
N ARG A 471 11.32 8.65 2.68
CA ARG A 471 12.72 8.88 3.08
C ARG A 471 13.11 10.34 2.80
N ARG A 472 13.85 10.97 3.74
CA ARG A 472 14.21 12.41 3.70
C ARG A 472 14.75 12.82 2.32
N ARG A 473 13.93 13.54 1.55
CA ARG A 473 14.32 14.19 0.30
C ARG A 473 14.82 15.61 0.58
N SER A 474 15.82 16.04 -0.20
CA SER A 474 16.38 17.39 -0.09
C SER A 474 15.35 18.42 -0.56
N VAL A 475 15.30 19.59 0.08
CA VAL A 475 14.52 20.76 -0.41
C VAL A 475 14.85 21.10 -1.86
N SER A 476 16.07 20.78 -2.31
CA SER A 476 16.51 21.00 -3.70
C SER A 476 15.77 20.18 -4.74
N SER A 477 15.14 19.05 -4.37
CA SER A 477 14.36 18.23 -5.31
C SER A 477 12.91 18.72 -5.48
N LEU A 478 12.46 19.69 -4.68
CA LEU A 478 11.12 20.24 -4.81
C LEU A 478 10.99 21.06 -6.10
N PRO A 479 9.85 20.97 -6.82
CA PRO A 479 9.60 21.81 -7.99
C PRO A 479 9.71 23.31 -7.67
N ASP A 480 10.20 24.11 -8.61
CA ASP A 480 10.41 25.55 -8.45
C ASP A 480 9.15 26.29 -7.99
N GLY A 481 7.98 25.91 -8.54
CA GLY A 481 6.69 26.46 -8.11
C GLY A 481 6.41 26.19 -6.63
N VAL A 482 6.65 24.98 -6.15
CA VAL A 482 6.51 24.63 -4.73
C VAL A 482 7.50 25.41 -3.87
N ARG A 483 8.75 25.58 -4.31
CA ARG A 483 9.75 26.39 -3.58
C ARG A 483 9.32 27.86 -3.47
N ARG A 484 8.78 28.44 -4.54
CA ARG A 484 8.23 29.81 -4.54
C ARG A 484 7.02 29.91 -3.62
N ASP A 485 6.13 28.93 -3.64
CA ASP A 485 4.96 28.90 -2.76
C ASP A 485 5.35 28.78 -1.27
N LEU A 486 6.35 27.96 -0.96
CA LEU A 486 6.91 27.84 0.40
C LEU A 486 7.39 29.19 0.92
N ARG A 487 8.13 29.94 0.08
CA ARG A 487 8.61 31.28 0.43
C ARG A 487 7.45 32.25 0.61
N ALA A 488 6.47 32.23 -0.29
CA ALA A 488 5.35 33.17 -0.29
C ALA A 488 4.39 32.96 0.88
N PHE A 489 4.04 31.71 1.21
CA PHE A 489 3.00 31.41 2.20
C PHE A 489 3.54 31.15 3.62
N PHE A 490 4.76 30.64 3.75
CA PHE A 490 5.31 30.22 5.05
C PHE A 490 6.59 30.97 5.45
N GLY A 491 7.18 31.73 4.52
CA GLY A 491 8.46 32.43 4.70
C GLY A 491 9.68 31.50 4.66
N SER A 492 9.61 30.33 5.32
CA SER A 492 10.67 29.33 5.35
C SER A 492 10.13 27.90 5.22
N PHE A 493 10.96 27.01 4.67
CA PHE A 493 10.67 25.57 4.61
C PHE A 493 10.48 24.95 6.00
N GLN A 494 11.28 25.38 7.00
CA GLN A 494 11.19 24.87 8.36
C GLN A 494 9.83 25.17 9.02
N THR A 495 9.31 26.38 8.78
CA THR A 495 7.98 26.79 9.24
C THR A 495 6.91 25.88 8.61
N ALA A 496 6.94 25.72 7.29
CA ALA A 496 6.01 24.88 6.56
C ALA A 496 6.05 23.42 7.05
N GLN A 497 7.24 22.87 7.28
CA GLN A 497 7.43 21.51 7.77
C GLN A 497 6.86 21.32 9.20
N THR A 498 7.05 22.31 10.08
CA THR A 498 6.51 22.27 11.44
C THR A 498 4.98 22.34 11.43
N GLU A 499 4.40 23.18 10.59
CA GLU A 499 2.94 23.24 10.41
C GLU A 499 2.38 21.96 9.81
N ALA A 500 3.03 21.39 8.80
CA ALA A 500 2.64 20.14 8.17
C ALA A 500 2.70 18.96 9.16
N GLN A 501 3.74 18.91 10.00
CA GLN A 501 3.83 17.93 11.08
C GLN A 501 2.68 18.08 12.07
N ARG A 502 2.34 19.30 12.48
CA ARG A 502 1.19 19.55 13.36
C ARG A 502 -0.13 19.08 12.73
N LEU A 503 -0.32 19.33 11.43
CA LEU A 503 -1.48 18.85 10.68
C LEU A 503 -1.53 17.31 10.63
N LEU A 504 -0.39 16.66 10.42
CA LEU A 504 -0.31 15.20 10.43
C LEU A 504 -0.71 14.60 11.79
N PHE A 505 -0.19 15.14 12.89
CA PHE A 505 -0.55 14.67 14.22
C PHE A 505 -2.01 14.98 14.58
N SER A 506 -2.57 16.09 14.09
CA SER A 506 -3.98 16.42 14.33
C SER A 506 -4.93 15.45 13.62
N ALA A 507 -4.54 14.81 12.53
CA ALA A 507 -5.34 13.76 11.88
C ALA A 507 -5.58 12.52 12.79
N GLY A 508 -4.78 12.33 13.85
CA GLY A 508 -4.99 11.30 14.86
C GLY A 508 -6.02 11.66 15.94
N ARG A 509 -6.50 12.91 15.98
CA ARG A 509 -7.40 13.43 17.01
C ARG A 509 -8.87 13.36 16.59
N THR A 510 -9.67 12.62 17.36
CA THR A 510 -11.09 12.37 17.04
C THR A 510 -11.95 13.63 17.04
N ASP A 511 -11.69 14.59 17.94
CA ASP A 511 -12.37 15.88 17.98
C ASP A 511 -12.13 16.68 16.68
N VAL A 512 -10.87 16.75 16.23
CA VAL A 512 -10.49 17.44 14.99
C VAL A 512 -11.13 16.77 13.76
N ILE A 513 -11.13 15.44 13.70
CA ILE A 513 -11.76 14.70 12.60
C ILE A 513 -13.28 14.93 12.59
N ARG A 514 -13.93 14.98 13.76
CA ARG A 514 -15.36 15.27 13.86
C ARG A 514 -15.69 16.65 13.30
N GLU A 515 -15.02 17.69 13.80
CA GLU A 515 -15.24 19.08 13.34
C GLU A 515 -15.00 19.21 11.83
N ALA A 516 -13.96 18.54 11.30
CA ALA A 516 -13.68 18.56 9.88
C ALA A 516 -14.74 17.82 9.04
N CYS A 517 -15.30 16.71 9.54
CA CYS A 517 -16.41 16.00 8.89
C CYS A 517 -17.71 16.83 8.90
N GLU A 518 -18.01 17.51 10.01
CA GLU A 518 -19.16 18.40 10.13
C GLU A 518 -19.03 19.59 9.18
N PHE A 519 -17.86 20.21 9.13
CA PHE A 519 -17.57 21.28 8.18
C PHE A 519 -17.70 20.82 6.72
N ALA A 520 -17.14 19.65 6.37
CA ALA A 520 -17.22 19.10 5.03
C ALA A 520 -18.68 18.88 4.60
N ALA A 521 -19.49 18.25 5.45
CA ALA A 521 -20.91 18.02 5.17
C ALA A 521 -21.70 19.34 5.04
N ALA A 522 -21.43 20.33 5.90
CA ALA A 522 -22.05 21.66 5.79
C ALA A 522 -21.66 22.41 4.50
N ALA A 523 -20.47 22.14 3.96
CA ALA A 523 -20.00 22.65 2.69
C ALA A 523 -20.50 21.85 1.47
N GLY A 524 -21.32 20.81 1.67
CA GLY A 524 -21.84 19.95 0.61
C GLY A 524 -20.85 18.89 0.12
N LEU A 525 -19.77 18.63 0.86
CA LEU A 525 -18.75 17.63 0.53
C LEU A 525 -19.11 16.27 1.16
N GLY A 526 -20.20 15.68 0.66
CA GLY A 526 -20.72 14.39 1.10
C GLY A 526 -21.75 14.46 2.23
N TYR A 527 -22.09 13.29 2.75
CA TYR A 527 -23.15 13.08 3.73
C TYR A 527 -22.61 12.59 5.07
N LEU A 528 -22.95 13.30 6.15
CA LEU A 528 -22.60 12.90 7.51
C LEU A 528 -23.74 12.08 8.13
N ASP A 529 -23.53 10.78 8.23
CA ASP A 529 -24.48 9.83 8.79
C ASP A 529 -24.46 9.86 10.32
N ALA A 530 -25.49 10.47 10.92
CA ALA A 530 -25.73 10.58 12.36
C ALA A 530 -24.50 11.01 13.21
N GLY A 531 -23.58 11.79 12.63
CA GLY A 531 -22.33 12.21 13.29
C GLY A 531 -21.29 11.10 13.48
N HIS A 532 -21.53 9.89 12.96
CA HIS A 532 -20.63 8.73 13.10
C HIS A 532 -19.66 8.58 11.93
N SER A 533 -20.11 8.90 10.71
CA SER A 533 -19.26 8.79 9.53
C SER A 533 -19.62 9.75 8.41
N LEU A 534 -18.61 10.37 7.81
CA LEU A 534 -18.74 11.12 6.57
C LEU A 534 -18.60 10.16 5.39
N GLN A 535 -19.55 10.20 4.46
CA GLN A 535 -19.57 9.38 3.25
C GLN A 535 -19.64 10.28 2.01
N LEU A 536 -18.78 10.05 1.03
CA LEU A 536 -18.67 10.89 -0.16
C LEU A 536 -18.16 10.09 -1.35
N HIS A 537 -18.52 10.53 -2.56
CA HIS A 537 -17.86 10.04 -3.76
C HIS A 537 -16.38 10.42 -3.76
N SER A 538 -15.51 9.49 -4.18
CA SER A 538 -14.06 9.62 -4.06
C SER A 538 -13.48 10.80 -4.83
N ALA A 539 -14.11 11.23 -5.92
CA ALA A 539 -13.70 12.41 -6.69
C ALA A 539 -13.66 13.72 -5.88
N MET A 540 -14.40 13.80 -4.76
CA MET A 540 -14.40 14.96 -3.87
C MET A 540 -13.32 14.89 -2.77
N ALA A 541 -12.53 13.80 -2.71
CA ALA A 541 -11.54 13.58 -1.65
C ALA A 541 -10.55 14.74 -1.50
N ASN A 542 -10.08 15.31 -2.61
CA ASN A 542 -9.11 16.41 -2.60
C ASN A 542 -9.73 17.79 -2.30
N GLU A 543 -11.06 17.89 -2.25
CA GLU A 543 -11.78 19.12 -1.86
C GLU A 543 -12.05 19.16 -0.35
N LEU A 544 -11.83 18.05 0.36
CA LEU A 544 -12.03 17.98 1.81
C LEU A 544 -11.08 18.93 2.57
N PRO A 545 -11.42 19.29 3.83
CA PRO A 545 -10.48 19.93 4.74
C PRO A 545 -9.12 19.24 4.78
N SER A 546 -8.04 20.02 4.88
CA SER A 546 -6.66 19.53 4.80
C SER A 546 -6.36 18.39 5.78
N VAL A 547 -6.95 18.40 6.99
CA VAL A 547 -6.78 17.31 7.96
C VAL A 547 -7.43 15.99 7.50
N LEU A 548 -8.60 16.05 6.84
CA LEU A 548 -9.23 14.85 6.29
C LEU A 548 -8.46 14.35 5.06
N ARG A 549 -7.92 15.25 4.24
CA ARG A 549 -7.02 14.87 3.13
C ARG A 549 -5.77 14.15 3.63
N VAL A 550 -5.16 14.64 4.71
CA VAL A 550 -4.05 13.93 5.36
C VAL A 550 -4.50 12.59 5.94
N TYR A 551 -5.69 12.52 6.56
CA TYR A 551 -6.26 11.26 7.06
C TYR A 551 -6.45 10.23 5.95
N LEU A 552 -7.02 10.63 4.81
CA LEU A 552 -7.18 9.79 3.61
C LEU A 552 -5.80 9.40 3.04
N GLY A 553 -4.84 10.33 2.99
CA GLY A 553 -3.47 10.05 2.54
C GLY A 553 -2.73 9.03 3.42
N CYS A 554 -2.93 9.08 4.74
CA CYS A 554 -2.43 8.05 5.66
C CYS A 554 -3.01 6.66 5.36
N ALA A 555 -4.30 6.60 5.00
CA ALA A 555 -4.93 5.34 4.58
C ALA A 555 -4.39 4.88 3.22
N ALA A 556 -4.15 5.83 2.32
CA ALA A 556 -3.61 5.55 1.00
C ALA A 556 -2.19 4.96 1.04
N ARG A 557 -1.41 5.25 2.08
CA ARG A 557 -0.10 4.60 2.27
C ARG A 557 -0.21 3.11 2.62
N LEU A 558 -1.32 2.67 3.21
CA LEU A 558 -1.56 1.26 3.52
C LEU A 558 -2.17 0.51 2.32
N TYR A 559 -3.13 1.13 1.65
CA TYR A 559 -3.96 0.49 0.63
C TYR A 559 -3.55 0.83 -0.83
N GLY A 560 -3.14 2.06 -1.08
CA GLY A 560 -3.12 2.69 -2.40
C GLY A 560 -4.13 3.84 -2.49
N ASP A 561 -4.27 4.47 -3.65
CA ASP A 561 -5.14 5.63 -3.80
C ASP A 561 -6.60 5.32 -3.44
N VAL A 562 -7.22 6.24 -2.70
CA VAL A 562 -8.63 6.14 -2.30
C VAL A 562 -9.56 6.51 -3.46
N GLU A 563 -9.06 7.23 -4.46
CA GLU A 563 -9.76 7.59 -5.70
C GLU A 563 -10.09 6.37 -6.58
N THR A 564 -9.55 5.19 -6.28
CA THR A 564 -9.90 3.97 -7.02
C THR A 564 -11.26 3.39 -6.64
N ALA A 565 -11.83 3.82 -5.51
CA ALA A 565 -13.17 3.40 -5.07
C ALA A 565 -14.21 4.43 -5.52
N ASP A 566 -15.48 4.04 -5.58
CA ASP A 566 -16.56 5.00 -5.86
C ASP A 566 -16.87 5.85 -4.63
N VAL A 567 -16.96 5.21 -3.45
CA VAL A 567 -17.34 5.88 -2.20
C VAL A 567 -16.26 5.70 -1.13
N VAL A 568 -15.92 6.82 -0.49
CA VAL A 568 -15.07 6.88 0.70
C VAL A 568 -15.95 7.12 1.92
N LYS A 569 -15.70 6.37 2.99
CA LYS A 569 -16.37 6.50 4.29
C LYS A 569 -15.36 6.70 5.41
N VAL A 570 -15.33 7.91 5.97
CA VAL A 570 -14.48 8.29 7.11
C VAL A 570 -15.23 8.00 8.41
N HIS A 571 -14.71 7.09 9.24
CA HIS A 571 -15.30 6.81 10.55
C HIS A 571 -14.73 7.77 11.59
N VAL A 572 -15.59 8.65 12.12
CA VAL A 572 -15.19 9.78 12.98
C VAL A 572 -14.40 9.32 14.22
N GLU A 573 -14.88 8.30 14.91
CA GLU A 573 -14.32 7.91 16.22
C GLU A 573 -13.31 6.77 16.17
N SER A 574 -13.47 5.85 15.22
CA SER A 574 -12.80 4.56 15.30
C SER A 574 -11.42 4.50 14.64
N GLY A 575 -10.97 5.59 14.00
CA GLY A 575 -9.69 5.62 13.27
C GLY A 575 -9.70 4.70 12.05
N LYS A 576 -10.86 4.57 11.40
CA LYS A 576 -11.06 3.68 10.26
C LYS A 576 -11.49 4.46 9.03
N LEU A 577 -11.03 4.00 7.88
CA LEU A 577 -11.53 4.39 6.57
C LEU A 577 -12.20 3.17 5.94
N THR A 578 -13.26 3.38 5.18
CA THR A 578 -13.86 2.33 4.36
C THR A 578 -13.98 2.83 2.92
N LEU A 579 -13.53 2.00 1.99
CA LEU A 579 -13.64 2.23 0.56
C LEU A 579 -14.67 1.25 0.01
N MET A 580 -15.54 1.71 -0.88
CA MET A 580 -16.63 0.93 -1.44
C MET A 580 -16.66 1.09 -2.95
N THR A 581 -16.70 -0.04 -3.64
CA THR A 581 -16.77 -0.14 -5.10
C THR A 581 -18.09 -0.81 -5.45
N TYR A 582 -18.76 -0.27 -6.45
CA TYR A 582 -20.05 -0.73 -6.94
C TYR A 582 -19.93 -1.22 -8.39
N ASP A 583 -20.92 -2.00 -8.82
CA ASP A 583 -20.95 -2.61 -10.16
C ASP A 583 -21.06 -1.59 -11.30
N ASP A 584 -21.88 -0.55 -11.13
CA ASP A 584 -22.05 0.55 -12.08
C ASP A 584 -22.56 1.81 -11.36
N PHE A 585 -21.66 2.46 -10.60
CA PHE A 585 -22.01 3.61 -9.77
C PHE A 585 -22.59 4.78 -10.57
N GLU A 586 -22.11 5.01 -11.79
CA GLU A 586 -22.55 6.11 -12.65
C GLU A 586 -23.80 5.76 -13.47
N GLY A 587 -23.93 4.55 -13.99
CA GLY A 587 -25.02 4.17 -14.90
C GLY A 587 -26.30 3.71 -14.21
N LYS A 588 -26.23 3.23 -12.95
CA LYS A 588 -27.41 2.72 -12.22
C LYS A 588 -27.90 3.66 -11.14
N ALA A 589 -29.21 3.83 -11.04
CA ALA A 589 -29.81 4.62 -9.95
C ALA A 589 -29.67 3.97 -8.57
N ILE A 590 -29.60 2.63 -8.52
CA ILE A 590 -29.33 1.82 -7.34
C ILE A 590 -28.20 0.83 -7.69
N PRO A 591 -26.94 1.26 -7.63
CA PRO A 591 -25.82 0.36 -7.90
C PRO A 591 -25.63 -0.62 -6.72
N GLU A 592 -25.03 -1.76 -7.00
CA GLU A 592 -24.86 -2.85 -6.05
C GLU A 592 -23.40 -2.94 -5.59
N LEU A 593 -23.19 -3.03 -4.27
CA LEU A 593 -21.87 -3.15 -3.68
C LEU A 593 -21.22 -4.46 -4.15
N ILE A 594 -20.02 -4.35 -4.71
CA ILE A 594 -19.21 -5.49 -5.16
C ILE A 594 -17.99 -5.70 -4.29
N GLU A 595 -17.42 -4.62 -3.75
CA GLU A 595 -16.25 -4.68 -2.89
C GLU A 595 -16.33 -3.62 -1.80
N ARG A 596 -15.93 -4.02 -0.60
CA ARG A 596 -15.68 -3.10 0.51
C ARG A 596 -14.31 -3.38 1.10
N VAL A 597 -13.51 -2.35 1.26
CA VAL A 597 -12.21 -2.42 1.92
C VAL A 597 -12.25 -1.59 3.20
N LYS A 598 -11.87 -2.20 4.32
CA LYS A 598 -11.82 -1.53 5.63
C LYS A 598 -10.38 -1.37 6.08
N ILE A 599 -9.96 -0.13 6.21
CA ILE A 599 -8.59 0.25 6.60
C ILE A 599 -8.63 0.72 8.05
N ASN A 600 -7.93 0.01 8.93
CA ASN A 600 -7.74 0.41 10.32
C ASN A 600 -6.38 1.08 10.48
N LEU A 601 -6.37 2.42 10.56
CA LEU A 601 -5.14 3.20 10.63
C LEU A 601 -4.35 2.92 11.91
N ARG A 602 -5.04 2.69 13.04
CA ARG A 602 -4.38 2.44 14.34
C ARG A 602 -3.68 1.08 14.38
N ARG A 603 -4.30 0.05 13.79
CA ARG A 603 -3.75 -1.32 13.74
C ARG A 603 -2.92 -1.59 12.47
N GLN A 604 -2.91 -0.65 11.52
CA GLN A 604 -2.33 -0.80 10.18
C GLN A 604 -2.82 -2.08 9.48
N GLN A 605 -4.10 -2.40 9.65
CA GLN A 605 -4.73 -3.62 9.13
C GLN A 605 -5.73 -3.25 8.04
N ILE A 606 -5.78 -4.07 6.99
CA ILE A 606 -6.73 -3.94 5.88
C ILE A 606 -7.54 -5.23 5.81
N ASP A 607 -8.86 -5.09 5.82
CA ASP A 607 -9.80 -6.20 5.65
C ASP A 607 -10.57 -6.00 4.33
N PHE A 608 -10.63 -7.03 3.50
CA PHE A 608 -11.33 -7.04 2.21
C PHE A 608 -12.63 -7.84 2.34
N PHE A 609 -13.70 -7.32 1.73
CA PHE A 609 -15.00 -7.96 1.69
C PHE A 609 -15.52 -7.94 0.25
N GLU A 610 -15.66 -9.10 -0.35
CA GLU A 610 -16.26 -9.28 -1.69
C GLU A 610 -17.75 -9.59 -1.55
N TYR A 611 -18.55 -9.05 -2.47
CA TYR A 611 -19.99 -9.18 -2.50
C TYR A 611 -20.46 -9.70 -3.87
N GLY A 612 -21.68 -10.24 -3.93
CA GLY A 612 -22.28 -10.80 -5.15
C GLY A 612 -22.21 -12.32 -5.23
N THR A 613 -21.89 -12.99 -4.11
CA THR A 613 -21.94 -14.46 -4.00
C THR A 613 -23.18 -14.88 -3.20
N ALA A 614 -23.55 -16.16 -3.28
CA ALA A 614 -24.65 -16.70 -2.48
C ALA A 614 -24.41 -16.56 -0.96
N GLU A 615 -23.15 -16.60 -0.53
CA GLU A 615 -22.73 -16.48 0.87
C GLU A 615 -22.58 -15.00 1.32
N SER A 616 -22.44 -14.07 0.38
CA SER A 616 -22.30 -12.63 0.61
C SER A 616 -23.07 -11.87 -0.46
N PRO A 617 -24.40 -11.76 -0.33
CA PRO A 617 -25.24 -11.13 -1.33
C PRO A 617 -24.89 -9.64 -1.46
N SER A 618 -24.95 -9.13 -2.69
CA SER A 618 -24.70 -7.72 -2.96
C SER A 618 -25.71 -6.82 -2.25
N GLN A 619 -25.20 -5.68 -1.79
CA GLN A 619 -25.97 -4.72 -1.05
C GLN A 619 -26.30 -3.51 -1.95
N PRO A 620 -27.58 -3.17 -2.16
CA PRO A 620 -27.96 -2.00 -2.94
C PRO A 620 -27.55 -0.69 -2.26
N LEU A 621 -27.13 0.30 -3.05
CA LEU A 621 -26.90 1.67 -2.59
C LEU A 621 -28.13 2.53 -2.83
N TYR A 622 -28.76 2.95 -1.74
CA TYR A 622 -29.87 3.91 -1.76
C TYR A 622 -29.39 5.33 -1.54
N LEU A 623 -30.19 6.30 -2.00
CA LEU A 623 -29.98 7.73 -1.75
C LEU A 623 -28.60 8.20 -2.26
N LYS A 624 -28.17 7.68 -3.42
CA LYS A 624 -26.86 7.94 -4.02
C LYS A 624 -26.63 9.43 -4.24
N SER A 625 -27.68 10.22 -4.48
CA SER A 625 -27.58 11.68 -4.61
C SER A 625 -26.94 12.37 -3.40
N ARG A 626 -26.98 11.77 -2.21
CA ARG A 626 -26.32 12.30 -1.00
C ARG A 626 -24.79 12.24 -1.05
N LEU A 627 -24.25 11.37 -1.91
CA LEU A 627 -22.82 11.09 -1.98
C LEU A 627 -22.14 11.83 -3.13
N VAL A 628 -22.91 12.43 -4.04
CA VAL A 628 -22.43 13.14 -5.23
C VAL A 628 -22.90 14.61 -5.21
N ARG A 629 -22.35 15.44 -6.09
CA ARG A 629 -22.62 16.89 -6.17
C ARG A 629 -23.27 17.29 -7.50
N PRO A 630 -23.91 18.48 -7.57
CA PRO A 630 -24.29 19.06 -8.85
C PRO A 630 -23.13 19.08 -9.83
N GLY A 631 -23.40 18.60 -11.05
CA GLY A 631 -22.39 18.40 -12.10
C GLY A 631 -21.86 16.96 -12.22
N PHE A 632 -22.17 16.07 -11.28
CA PHE A 632 -21.95 14.63 -11.48
C PHE A 632 -22.92 14.09 -12.56
N PRO A 633 -22.52 13.13 -13.41
CA PRO A 633 -23.41 12.56 -14.43
C PRO A 633 -24.72 12.04 -13.83
N PHE A 634 -25.84 12.37 -14.49
CA PHE A 634 -27.20 12.01 -14.05
C PHE A 634 -27.61 12.52 -12.65
N TYR A 635 -26.97 13.58 -12.13
CA TYR A 635 -27.24 14.07 -10.77
C TYR A 635 -28.71 14.47 -10.56
N GLU A 636 -29.30 15.25 -11.47
CA GLU A 636 -30.67 15.73 -11.33
C GLU A 636 -31.68 14.57 -11.41
N GLU A 637 -31.42 13.62 -12.32
CA GLU A 637 -32.19 12.39 -12.47
C GLU A 637 -32.10 11.52 -11.21
N GLN A 638 -30.91 11.38 -10.61
CA GLN A 638 -30.73 10.67 -9.34
C GLN A 638 -31.50 11.34 -8.19
N VAL A 639 -31.47 12.67 -8.09
CA VAL A 639 -32.21 13.40 -7.05
C VAL A 639 -33.72 13.17 -7.20
N ALA A 640 -34.24 13.21 -8.43
CA ALA A 640 -35.64 12.91 -8.71
C ALA A 640 -35.99 11.46 -8.38
N PHE A 641 -35.14 10.51 -8.77
CA PHE A 641 -35.29 9.09 -8.47
C PHE A 641 -35.32 8.82 -6.97
N ASP A 642 -34.34 9.34 -6.21
CA ASP A 642 -34.25 9.15 -4.76
C ASP A 642 -35.47 9.70 -4.04
N ARG A 643 -36.01 10.85 -4.49
CA ARG A 643 -37.25 11.42 -3.96
C ARG A 643 -38.46 10.55 -4.26
N ALA A 644 -38.57 10.02 -5.48
CA ALA A 644 -39.66 9.14 -5.88
C ALA A 644 -39.62 7.83 -5.08
N LEU A 645 -38.43 7.23 -4.93
CA LEU A 645 -38.22 6.00 -4.18
C LEU A 645 -38.52 6.17 -2.69
N ALA A 646 -38.10 7.28 -2.08
CA ALA A 646 -38.42 7.60 -0.68
C ALA A 646 -39.91 7.83 -0.43
N GLY A 647 -40.69 8.13 -1.48
CA GLY A 647 -42.15 8.27 -1.43
C GLY A 647 -42.92 6.96 -1.57
N VAL A 648 -42.25 5.81 -1.71
CA VAL A 648 -42.91 4.50 -1.79
C VAL A 648 -43.27 3.99 -0.39
N ASP A 649 -44.56 3.76 -0.16
CA ASP A 649 -45.05 3.22 1.11
C ASP A 649 -44.43 1.86 1.43
N GLY A 650 -43.98 1.68 2.68
CA GLY A 650 -43.38 0.44 3.17
C GLY A 650 -41.88 0.28 2.87
N LEU A 651 -41.23 1.32 2.34
CA LEU A 651 -39.79 1.34 2.10
C LEU A 651 -39.05 2.18 3.17
N ASP A 652 -38.25 1.53 4.02
CA ASP A 652 -37.34 2.24 4.93
C ASP A 652 -35.93 2.31 4.33
N LEU A 653 -35.53 3.49 3.87
CA LEU A 653 -34.23 3.75 3.28
C LEU A 653 -33.16 4.14 4.33
N SER A 654 -33.46 4.05 5.63
CA SER A 654 -32.50 4.34 6.68
C SER A 654 -31.38 3.30 6.77
N GLY A 655 -30.20 3.72 7.25
CA GLY A 655 -29.03 2.86 7.36
C GLY A 655 -28.62 2.24 6.03
N PHE A 656 -28.78 0.93 5.92
CA PHE A 656 -28.44 0.15 4.72
C PHE A 656 -29.63 -0.07 3.77
N GLY A 657 -30.83 0.33 4.17
CA GLY A 657 -32.06 0.10 3.43
C GLY A 657 -32.46 -1.38 3.32
N PRO A 658 -33.52 -1.69 2.56
CA PRO A 658 -33.98 -3.06 2.37
C PRO A 658 -33.03 -3.87 1.48
N SER A 659 -33.09 -5.20 1.59
CA SER A 659 -32.41 -6.08 0.63
C SER A 659 -33.01 -5.90 -0.76
N LYS A 660 -32.26 -6.29 -1.81
CA LYS A 660 -32.75 -6.27 -3.20
C LYS A 660 -34.07 -7.02 -3.36
N GLU A 661 -34.19 -8.18 -2.73
CA GLU A 661 -35.40 -9.00 -2.75
C GLU A 661 -36.59 -8.29 -2.11
N MET A 662 -36.36 -7.59 -1.00
CA MET A 662 -37.39 -6.82 -0.30
C MET A 662 -37.79 -5.59 -1.12
N LEU A 663 -36.83 -4.87 -1.70
CA LEU A 663 -37.08 -3.78 -2.64
C LEU A 663 -37.97 -4.25 -3.80
N THR A 664 -37.62 -5.35 -4.47
CA THR A 664 -38.40 -5.90 -5.57
C THR A 664 -39.83 -6.26 -5.13
N LYS A 665 -40.01 -6.85 -3.94
CA LYS A 665 -41.34 -7.16 -3.40
C LYS A 665 -42.17 -5.91 -3.12
N VAL A 666 -41.59 -4.89 -2.50
CA VAL A 666 -42.28 -3.63 -2.18
C VAL A 666 -42.65 -2.88 -3.46
N LEU A 667 -41.74 -2.78 -4.43
CA LEU A 667 -42.03 -2.15 -5.71
C LEU A 667 -43.12 -2.89 -6.49
N ALA A 668 -43.07 -4.23 -6.54
CA ALA A 668 -44.11 -5.03 -7.17
C ALA A 668 -45.49 -4.82 -6.51
N ALA A 669 -45.53 -4.76 -5.17
CA ALA A 669 -46.77 -4.48 -4.42
C ALA A 669 -47.31 -3.07 -4.73
N ALA A 670 -46.42 -2.09 -4.91
CA ALA A 670 -46.75 -0.73 -5.32
C ALA A 670 -47.03 -0.58 -6.83
N ARG A 671 -46.93 -1.68 -7.61
CA ARG A 671 -46.99 -1.69 -9.09
C ARG A 671 -46.00 -0.71 -9.73
N ARG A 672 -44.81 -0.64 -9.15
CA ARG A 672 -43.70 0.19 -9.59
C ARG A 672 -42.57 -0.65 -10.17
N GLU A 673 -41.83 -0.11 -11.13
CA GLU A 673 -40.57 -0.67 -11.61
C GLU A 673 -39.47 0.39 -11.75
N ILE A 674 -38.21 -0.04 -11.65
CA ILE A 674 -37.06 0.82 -11.88
C ILE A 674 -36.66 0.69 -13.36
N ASP A 675 -36.75 1.78 -14.11
CA ASP A 675 -36.20 1.89 -15.47
C ASP A 675 -35.15 3.01 -15.51
N GLY A 676 -33.87 2.61 -15.50
CA GLY A 676 -32.74 3.52 -15.37
C GLY A 676 -32.85 4.38 -14.11
N TYR A 677 -33.03 5.69 -14.31
CA TYR A 677 -33.20 6.70 -13.27
C TYR A 677 -34.67 7.11 -13.03
N VAL A 678 -35.63 6.31 -13.50
CA VAL A 678 -37.04 6.60 -13.36
C VAL A 678 -37.74 5.47 -12.62
N LEU A 679 -38.56 5.82 -11.64
CA LEU A 679 -39.47 4.89 -10.99
C LEU A 679 -40.83 5.00 -11.68
N ARG A 680 -41.19 4.02 -12.50
CA ARG A 680 -42.47 3.97 -13.23
C ARG A 680 -43.55 3.39 -12.34
#